data_AF-A0A0D2QQX0-F1
#
_entry.id   AF-A0A0D2QQX0-F1
#
_cell.length_a   1.000
_cell.length_b   1.000
_cell.length_c   1.000
_cell.angle_alpha   90.00
_cell.angle_beta   90.00
_cell.angle_gamma   90.00
#
_symmetry.space_group_name_H-M   'P 1'
#
loop_
_entity.id
_entity.type
_entity.pdbx_description
1 polymer ?
#
loop_
_entity_poly.entity_id
_entity_poly.type
_entity_poly.pdbx_seq_one_letter_code
_entity_poly.pdbx_strand_id
1 'polypeptide(L)'
;MVDVLRVPFPVLQSSPSLSFKPRLCPLIPPSRRLHLKSNSLLFPLFCSSPSFFKLPLRCSSSSMPLQLSSLSQDSLLYSRAYWVTKTIIAWNVDVVEGSCYLYASKVAALSVTDNGIQGHDLEIKLEEDRSGLPPNVIEKFPHIRDYRAFKLPPVLDAKNLVKCQLAVAEFNSQGKCRNATGLQLPGVLDELFSYDGPLGAFYSAEAVSLCLWAPTAQAVYAHIYKDPVGGCPLEIIPLEETNGVWSTKGPKSWEGCYYMYEVSVYHPSTLHIEKCYANDPYARGLSADGKRTLFVNLHADDLKPEGWDELEDMKPDILSFSDISIYELHIRDFSANDDTVNADFRGGYMAFTLKDSAGVLHLKKLSKAGITHVHLLPTFQFAAVDDEKENWKYVDSKILEKLPSDSAEQQEKITAIQDDDAYNWGYNPVLWGVPKGSYSSDPNGPCRIVEFRKMIQALTHIGLRVVLDVVYNHLHANGPFDKDSVLDKIVPGYYLRRNTDGFIENSTCVNNTASEHYMVERLIIDDLLSWAINYKVDGFRFDLMGHIMKRTMVKAKDALCSLTKERDGVDGSRIYIYGEGWDFGEVAKNGRGINASQFNLCGTGIGSFNDRIRDAMLGGSPFGPPLQQGFVTGLLLEPNGHDHGTKDVEKAMLASAKDHIQVGLAANLRGFVLTDFEGKERKGSEVLCYGGTPVGYAFCPTETVNYVSAHDNETLFDIISLKTPVGISVEDRCRMNHFATSIIALTQVFPFLVIKFLHICIDLWS
;
A
#
# COMPACT_ATOMS: atom_id res chain seq x y z
N MET A 1 -48.38 37.38 -38.15
CA MET A 1 -48.74 36.11 -38.82
C MET A 1 -48.45 35.01 -37.81
N VAL A 2 -49.37 34.19 -37.30
CA VAL A 2 -50.54 33.50 -37.93
C VAL A 2 -50.03 32.42 -38.89
N ASP A 3 -50.25 31.10 -38.73
CA ASP A 3 -51.07 30.36 -37.73
C ASP A 3 -50.66 28.88 -37.50
N VAL A 4 -51.03 28.34 -36.32
CA VAL A 4 -51.77 27.07 -36.00
C VAL A 4 -51.62 25.80 -36.89
N LEU A 5 -51.26 24.63 -36.36
CA LEU A 5 -52.10 23.45 -35.90
C LEU A 5 -51.16 22.37 -35.27
N ARG A 6 -51.44 21.54 -34.23
CA ARG A 6 -52.47 21.37 -33.17
C ARG A 6 -53.61 20.30 -33.32
N VAL A 7 -53.66 19.37 -32.33
CA VAL A 7 -54.74 18.41 -31.86
C VAL A 7 -55.26 17.30 -32.83
N PRO A 8 -55.92 16.19 -32.37
CA PRO A 8 -56.50 15.89 -31.03
C PRO A 8 -56.19 14.53 -30.34
N PHE A 9 -56.64 14.43 -29.07
CA PHE A 9 -56.81 13.22 -28.23
C PHE A 9 -58.04 12.37 -28.64
N PRO A 10 -58.26 11.20 -27.98
CA PRO A 10 -59.47 11.09 -27.15
C PRO A 10 -59.24 10.59 -25.71
N VAL A 11 -60.27 10.71 -24.85
CA VAL A 11 -60.29 10.39 -23.41
C VAL A 11 -61.68 9.83 -23.01
N LEU A 12 -61.72 8.87 -22.07
CA LEU A 12 -62.82 8.55 -21.11
C LEU A 12 -62.16 7.74 -19.95
N GLN A 13 -62.26 8.07 -18.66
CA GLN A 13 -63.43 8.00 -17.73
C GLN A 13 -63.92 6.56 -17.43
N SER A 14 -64.25 6.14 -16.20
CA SER A 14 -64.26 6.84 -14.89
C SER A 14 -64.30 5.86 -13.68
N SER A 15 -64.11 6.39 -12.46
CA SER A 15 -64.20 5.73 -11.14
C SER A 15 -65.62 5.18 -10.81
N PRO A 16 -65.81 4.36 -9.75
CA PRO A 16 -65.89 4.91 -8.38
C PRO A 16 -65.27 4.05 -7.25
N SER A 17 -65.19 4.67 -6.05
CA SER A 17 -64.69 4.10 -4.79
C SER A 17 -65.77 3.43 -3.93
N LEU A 18 -65.39 2.51 -3.04
CA LEU A 18 -66.07 2.29 -1.75
C LEU A 18 -65.12 1.66 -0.72
N SER A 19 -65.44 1.79 0.57
CA SER A 19 -64.65 1.34 1.72
C SER A 19 -65.47 0.44 2.65
N PHE A 20 -64.83 -0.34 3.55
CA PHE A 20 -65.15 -0.42 4.99
C PHE A 20 -64.11 -1.27 5.77
N LYS A 21 -64.33 -1.46 7.09
CA LYS A 21 -63.32 -1.88 8.11
C LYS A 21 -63.34 -3.40 8.48
N PRO A 22 -62.28 -3.94 9.13
CA PRO A 22 -62.02 -5.39 9.28
C PRO A 22 -62.58 -6.04 10.56
N ARG A 23 -62.61 -7.39 10.62
CA ARG A 23 -62.86 -8.18 11.86
C ARG A 23 -62.18 -9.56 11.94
N LEU A 24 -61.47 -9.77 13.06
CA LEU A 24 -61.39 -10.97 13.93
C LEU A 24 -60.62 -12.25 13.52
N CYS A 25 -60.06 -12.90 14.56
CA CYS A 25 -59.22 -14.10 14.57
C CYS A 25 -59.99 -15.38 15.00
N PRO A 26 -59.35 -16.57 14.94
CA PRO A 26 -58.88 -17.27 16.16
C PRO A 26 -57.37 -17.65 16.07
N LEU A 27 -56.50 -17.53 17.09
CA LEU A 27 -56.41 -18.16 18.43
C LEU A 27 -55.67 -19.54 18.47
N ILE A 28 -54.35 -19.48 18.79
CA ILE A 28 -53.63 -20.24 19.87
C ILE A 28 -53.55 -21.80 19.78
N PRO A 29 -52.45 -22.51 20.22
CA PRO A 29 -51.36 -22.12 21.15
C PRO A 29 -49.88 -22.37 20.70
N PRO A 30 -48.89 -21.87 21.46
CA PRO A 30 -47.45 -22.17 21.30
C PRO A 30 -46.83 -23.04 22.42
N SER A 31 -45.59 -23.51 22.22
CA SER A 31 -44.70 -24.10 23.25
C SER A 31 -43.29 -23.49 23.18
N ARG A 32 -42.83 -22.73 24.19
CA ARG A 32 -41.95 -23.16 25.33
C ARG A 32 -40.54 -23.63 24.88
N ARG A 33 -39.41 -23.14 25.42
CA ARG A 33 -39.09 -22.32 26.64
C ARG A 33 -38.01 -21.27 26.28
N LEU A 34 -38.01 -20.01 26.75
CA LEU A 34 -37.94 -19.42 28.11
C LEU A 34 -36.55 -19.42 28.78
N HIS A 35 -35.90 -18.23 28.80
CA HIS A 35 -34.83 -17.86 29.76
C HIS A 35 -35.41 -17.58 31.17
N LEU A 36 -34.52 -17.58 32.18
CA LEU A 36 -34.73 -17.06 33.54
C LEU A 36 -33.49 -16.22 33.90
N LYS A 37 -33.63 -14.91 34.15
CA LYS A 37 -33.70 -14.22 35.48
C LYS A 37 -32.34 -13.91 36.14
N SER A 38 -32.18 -12.91 37.02
CA SER A 38 -32.83 -11.58 37.24
C SER A 38 -32.16 -10.89 38.46
N ASN A 39 -32.63 -9.68 38.83
CA ASN A 39 -32.30 -8.88 40.05
C ASN A 39 -31.02 -8.02 39.90
N SER A 40 -30.89 -6.80 40.46
CA SER A 40 -31.78 -5.82 41.17
C SER A 40 -31.02 -4.46 41.30
N LEU A 41 -31.52 -3.31 41.79
CA LEU A 41 -32.74 -2.99 42.56
C LEU A 41 -33.37 -1.63 42.12
N LEU A 42 -33.34 -0.55 42.93
CA LEU A 42 -33.99 0.76 42.66
C LEU A 42 -33.16 1.96 43.20
N PHE A 43 -33.22 3.10 42.48
CA PHE A 43 -33.37 4.55 42.85
C PHE A 43 -32.99 5.11 44.26
N PRO A 44 -32.91 6.46 44.45
CA PRO A 44 -32.67 7.59 43.51
C PRO A 44 -31.59 8.61 44.02
N LEU A 45 -31.28 9.69 43.26
CA LEU A 45 -31.38 11.11 43.73
C LEU A 45 -30.95 12.15 42.66
N PHE A 46 -31.19 13.43 42.96
CA PHE A 46 -31.07 14.59 42.05
C PHE A 46 -29.66 15.21 41.95
N CYS A 47 -29.40 15.90 40.84
CA CYS A 47 -28.21 16.74 40.65
C CYS A 47 -28.28 18.08 41.42
N SER A 48 -27.14 18.47 41.99
CA SER A 48 -26.73 19.87 42.13
C SER A 48 -25.20 19.95 42.02
N SER A 49 -24.70 21.06 41.48
CA SER A 49 -23.29 21.33 41.16
C SER A 49 -22.80 22.57 41.94
N PRO A 50 -21.55 23.07 41.83
CA PRO A 50 -20.34 22.54 41.15
C PRO A 50 -19.05 22.58 42.02
N SER A 51 -17.88 22.30 41.40
CA SER A 51 -16.59 23.05 41.57
C SER A 51 -15.34 22.40 42.24
N PHE A 52 -14.23 22.41 41.46
CA PHE A 52 -12.87 22.89 41.80
C PHE A 52 -11.72 22.01 42.42
N PHE A 53 -10.52 22.18 41.79
CA PHE A 53 -9.11 22.05 42.26
C PHE A 53 -8.35 20.68 42.37
N LYS A 54 -7.67 20.31 41.26
CA LYS A 54 -6.19 20.14 41.04
C LYS A 54 -5.27 19.22 41.91
N LEU A 55 -4.25 18.66 41.21
CA LEU A 55 -2.89 18.18 41.64
C LEU A 55 -2.82 16.78 42.32
N PRO A 56 -1.65 16.09 42.33
CA PRO A 56 -0.84 15.69 41.15
C PRO A 56 -0.30 14.23 41.22
N LEU A 57 0.11 13.66 40.08
CA LEU A 57 0.83 12.37 40.05
C LEU A 57 2.35 12.56 40.17
N ARG A 58 2.99 11.74 41.03
CA ARG A 58 4.44 11.47 41.04
C ARG A 58 4.66 9.99 40.74
N CYS A 59 5.60 9.69 39.84
CA CYS A 59 6.10 8.32 39.69
C CYS A 59 7.05 7.96 40.84
N SER A 60 7.00 6.69 41.28
CA SER A 60 8.00 6.07 42.14
C SER A 60 8.27 4.66 41.65
N SER A 61 9.49 4.38 41.21
CA SER A 61 9.92 3.08 40.70
C SER A 61 10.18 2.09 41.83
N SER A 62 9.64 0.87 41.75
CA SER A 62 10.02 -0.27 42.58
C SER A 62 10.23 -1.51 41.73
N SER A 63 11.48 -1.86 41.46
CA SER A 63 11.88 -3.08 40.77
C SER A 63 11.85 -4.29 41.72
N MET A 64 11.24 -5.38 41.27
CA MET A 64 11.28 -6.70 41.91
C MET A 64 11.93 -7.69 40.93
N PRO A 65 13.00 -8.40 41.31
CA PRO A 65 13.68 -9.34 40.42
C PRO A 65 12.90 -10.67 40.34
N LEU A 66 12.14 -10.87 39.27
CA LEU A 66 11.61 -12.18 38.91
C LEU A 66 12.76 -13.08 38.44
N GLN A 67 13.08 -14.11 39.23
CA GLN A 67 13.94 -15.20 38.77
C GLN A 67 13.19 -16.03 37.72
N LEU A 68 13.41 -15.73 36.44
CA LEU A 68 13.04 -16.66 35.37
C LEU A 68 13.89 -17.94 35.53
N SER A 69 13.22 -19.08 35.67
CA SER A 69 13.83 -20.37 35.40
C SER A 69 14.12 -20.49 33.90
N SER A 70 15.26 -21.07 33.55
CA SER A 70 15.78 -21.11 32.18
C SER A 70 15.08 -22.16 31.30
N LEU A 71 13.79 -21.97 31.04
CA LEU A 71 13.01 -22.78 30.10
C LEU A 71 13.27 -22.31 28.67
N SER A 72 14.26 -22.94 28.04
CA SER A 72 14.48 -23.12 26.58
C SER A 72 14.09 -21.97 25.63
N GLN A 73 15.06 -21.42 24.90
CA GLN A 73 14.81 -20.51 23.76
C GLN A 73 14.36 -21.26 22.47
N ASP A 74 13.88 -22.49 22.64
CA ASP A 74 13.67 -23.51 21.62
C ASP A 74 12.18 -23.72 21.36
N SER A 75 11.66 -23.02 20.36
CA SER A 75 10.30 -23.21 19.88
C SER A 75 10.30 -23.14 18.36
N LEU A 76 9.52 -24.02 17.73
CA LEU A 76 9.42 -24.08 16.26
C LEU A 76 8.70 -22.85 15.67
N LEU A 77 8.11 -22.00 16.51
CA LEU A 77 7.63 -20.66 16.12
C LEU A 77 8.79 -19.75 15.66
N TYR A 78 10.01 -19.96 16.18
CA TYR A 78 11.21 -19.29 15.68
C TYR A 78 11.73 -19.99 14.43
N SER A 79 12.11 -19.23 13.40
CA SER A 79 12.79 -19.72 12.19
C SER A 79 14.15 -19.05 11.99
N ARG A 80 15.17 -19.46 12.75
CA ARG A 80 16.54 -18.89 12.75
C ARG A 80 17.47 -19.53 11.71
N ALA A 81 17.03 -20.60 11.05
CA ALA A 81 17.74 -21.25 9.95
C ALA A 81 17.10 -20.85 8.61
N TYR A 82 17.91 -20.80 7.55
CA TYR A 82 17.48 -20.43 6.20
C TYR A 82 17.82 -21.55 5.22
N TRP A 83 16.85 -22.09 4.49
CA TRP A 83 17.13 -23.00 3.38
C TRP A 83 17.40 -22.15 2.13
N VAL A 84 18.68 -21.94 1.82
CA VAL A 84 19.14 -20.89 0.89
C VAL A 84 19.35 -21.37 -0.55
N THR A 85 19.65 -22.65 -0.75
CA THR A 85 19.81 -23.32 -2.07
C THR A 85 19.31 -24.76 -1.96
N LYS A 86 19.19 -25.53 -3.06
CA LYS A 86 18.81 -26.95 -2.99
C LYS A 86 19.70 -27.75 -2.03
N THR A 87 20.99 -27.41 -1.94
CA THR A 87 22.01 -28.19 -1.21
C THR A 87 22.55 -27.54 0.06
N ILE A 88 22.13 -26.31 0.42
CA ILE A 88 22.68 -25.57 1.58
C ILE A 88 21.57 -24.98 2.45
N ILE A 89 21.68 -25.24 3.76
CA ILE A 89 21.03 -24.49 4.84
C ILE A 89 22.06 -23.55 5.46
N ALA A 90 21.68 -22.30 5.72
CA ALA A 90 22.45 -21.34 6.51
C ALA A 90 21.90 -21.29 7.94
N TRP A 91 22.75 -21.46 8.95
CA TRP A 91 22.34 -21.38 10.36
C TRP A 91 23.48 -20.88 11.25
N ASN A 92 23.16 -20.00 12.21
CA ASN A 92 24.14 -19.38 13.10
C ASN A 92 24.23 -20.13 14.44
N VAL A 93 24.95 -21.25 14.47
CA VAL A 93 25.18 -22.10 15.67
C VAL A 93 26.62 -22.61 15.72
N ASP A 94 27.17 -22.81 16.92
CA ASP A 94 28.56 -23.23 17.14
C ASP A 94 28.67 -24.72 17.50
N VAL A 95 28.72 -25.56 16.45
CA VAL A 95 28.70 -27.03 16.53
C VAL A 95 30.06 -27.63 16.97
N VAL A 96 30.55 -27.22 18.14
CA VAL A 96 31.80 -27.73 18.73
C VAL A 96 31.60 -29.16 19.23
N GLU A 97 32.21 -30.12 18.54
CA GLU A 97 32.14 -31.58 18.80
C GLU A 97 30.70 -32.16 18.78
N GLY A 98 29.74 -31.41 18.22
CA GLY A 98 28.34 -31.76 18.15
C GLY A 98 27.88 -32.38 16.82
N SER A 99 26.57 -32.37 16.59
CA SER A 99 25.97 -32.70 15.29
C SER A 99 24.66 -31.96 15.07
N CYS A 100 24.36 -31.62 13.82
CA CYS A 100 23.10 -30.98 13.42
C CYS A 100 22.29 -31.91 12.53
N TYR A 101 20.96 -31.78 12.59
CA TYR A 101 20.02 -32.57 11.79
C TYR A 101 18.88 -31.69 11.27
N LEU A 102 18.39 -32.00 10.07
CA LEU A 102 17.13 -31.53 9.52
C LEU A 102 16.05 -32.60 9.77
N TYR A 103 14.90 -32.17 10.25
CA TYR A 103 13.71 -32.96 10.50
C TYR A 103 12.55 -32.47 9.62
N ALA A 104 11.73 -33.41 9.15
CA ALA A 104 10.51 -33.10 8.41
C ALA A 104 9.30 -33.89 8.92
N SER A 105 8.13 -33.26 8.92
CA SER A 105 6.83 -33.91 9.15
C SER A 105 5.80 -33.42 8.14
N LYS A 106 5.25 -34.33 7.33
CA LYS A 106 4.21 -34.03 6.33
C LYS A 106 2.88 -33.65 6.99
N VAL A 107 2.61 -34.19 8.18
CA VAL A 107 1.39 -33.95 8.96
C VAL A 107 1.55 -32.87 10.04
N ALA A 108 2.67 -32.13 10.03
CA ALA A 108 3.01 -31.08 10.99
C ALA A 108 2.95 -31.52 12.48
N ALA A 109 3.58 -32.67 12.78
CA ALA A 109 3.64 -33.27 14.11
C ALA A 109 4.99 -33.08 14.84
N LEU A 110 5.88 -32.20 14.36
CA LEU A 110 7.17 -31.96 15.01
C LEU A 110 6.98 -31.30 16.39
N SER A 111 7.64 -31.85 17.40
CA SER A 111 7.67 -31.33 18.76
C SER A 111 9.09 -31.35 19.31
N VAL A 112 9.46 -30.33 20.09
CA VAL A 112 10.77 -30.23 20.74
C VAL A 112 10.70 -30.87 22.13
N THR A 113 11.69 -31.71 22.47
CA THR A 113 11.84 -32.37 23.76
C THR A 113 13.28 -32.26 24.27
N ASP A 114 13.54 -32.57 25.54
CA ASP A 114 14.91 -32.65 26.08
C ASP A 114 15.84 -33.59 25.30
N ASN A 115 15.27 -34.59 24.62
CA ASN A 115 15.97 -35.59 23.81
C ASN A 115 16.09 -35.19 22.33
N GLY A 116 15.65 -33.98 21.94
CA GLY A 116 15.60 -33.52 20.54
C GLY A 116 14.18 -33.47 19.97
N ILE A 117 14.11 -33.36 18.64
CA ILE A 117 12.83 -33.27 17.91
C ILE A 117 12.19 -34.65 17.78
N GLN A 118 10.87 -34.72 17.94
CA GLN A 118 10.04 -35.94 17.84
C GLN A 118 8.87 -35.70 16.89
N GLY A 119 8.26 -36.77 16.36
CA GLY A 119 7.13 -36.70 15.42
C GLY A 119 7.51 -36.45 13.96
N HIS A 120 8.76 -36.73 13.59
CA HIS A 120 9.29 -36.59 12.23
C HIS A 120 9.05 -37.84 11.38
N ASP A 121 8.72 -37.64 10.11
CA ASP A 121 8.70 -38.68 9.08
C ASP A 121 10.11 -38.94 8.51
N LEU A 122 11.00 -37.94 8.60
CA LEU A 122 12.35 -37.98 8.06
C LEU A 122 13.34 -37.23 8.96
N GLU A 123 14.53 -37.80 9.12
CA GLU A 123 15.70 -37.18 9.76
C GLU A 123 16.88 -37.24 8.79
N ILE A 124 17.63 -36.14 8.67
CA ILE A 124 18.83 -36.03 7.82
C ILE A 124 19.94 -35.37 8.64
N LYS A 125 21.06 -36.07 8.83
CA LYS A 125 22.26 -35.45 9.40
C LYS A 125 22.85 -34.40 8.45
N LEU A 126 23.18 -33.23 8.99
CA LEU A 126 23.79 -32.12 8.28
C LEU A 126 25.30 -32.10 8.50
N GLU A 127 26.05 -31.80 7.44
CA GLU A 127 27.51 -31.62 7.49
C GLU A 127 27.87 -30.14 7.29
N GLU A 128 28.71 -29.58 8.16
CA GLU A 128 29.18 -28.19 8.06
C GLU A 128 30.04 -28.00 6.79
N ASP A 129 29.72 -26.99 5.98
CA ASP A 129 30.56 -26.58 4.86
C ASP A 129 31.56 -25.49 5.26
N ARG A 130 32.83 -25.86 5.34
CA ARG A 130 33.91 -24.95 5.77
C ARG A 130 34.33 -23.93 4.70
N SER A 131 33.75 -23.96 3.51
CA SER A 131 33.79 -22.83 2.55
C SER A 131 32.79 -21.71 2.86
N GLY A 132 31.86 -21.90 3.79
CA GLY A 132 30.82 -20.90 4.11
C GLY A 132 29.75 -20.80 3.03
N LEU A 133 28.99 -19.69 3.04
CA LEU A 133 27.93 -19.45 2.06
C LEU A 133 28.50 -19.03 0.70
N PRO A 134 27.92 -19.49 -0.42
CA PRO A 134 28.41 -19.12 -1.75
C PRO A 134 28.06 -17.66 -2.09
N PRO A 135 28.84 -16.98 -2.96
CA PRO A 135 28.69 -15.54 -3.19
C PRO A 135 27.28 -15.08 -3.62
N ASN A 136 26.57 -15.88 -4.42
CA ASN A 136 25.21 -15.58 -4.88
C ASN A 136 24.17 -15.60 -3.74
N VAL A 137 24.39 -16.40 -2.69
CA VAL A 137 23.57 -16.39 -1.47
C VAL A 137 23.87 -15.14 -0.64
N ILE A 138 25.14 -14.75 -0.54
CA ILE A 138 25.56 -13.54 0.20
C ILE A 138 25.07 -12.26 -0.50
N GLU A 139 25.08 -12.23 -1.83
CA GLU A 139 24.55 -11.11 -2.64
C GLU A 139 23.04 -10.95 -2.48
N LYS A 140 22.29 -12.08 -2.47
CA LYS A 140 20.83 -12.08 -2.31
C LYS A 140 20.37 -11.87 -0.86
N PHE A 141 21.12 -12.38 0.11
CA PHE A 141 20.77 -12.32 1.54
C PHE A 141 21.95 -11.75 2.37
N PRO A 142 22.32 -10.47 2.19
CA PRO A 142 23.53 -9.88 2.79
C PRO A 142 23.50 -9.76 4.33
N HIS A 143 22.36 -10.03 4.96
CA HIS A 143 22.14 -10.03 6.41
C HIS A 143 22.50 -11.38 7.08
N ILE A 144 22.65 -12.47 6.32
CA ILE A 144 23.08 -13.79 6.84
C ILE A 144 24.52 -14.16 6.42
N ARG A 145 25.31 -13.21 5.91
CA ARG A 145 26.63 -13.47 5.31
C ARG A 145 27.60 -14.25 6.20
N ASP A 146 27.50 -14.07 7.51
CA ASP A 146 28.38 -14.67 8.52
C ASP A 146 27.82 -15.98 9.11
N TYR A 147 26.69 -16.49 8.60
CA TYR A 147 26.09 -17.75 9.07
C TYR A 147 26.89 -18.95 8.57
N ARG A 148 26.95 -20.02 9.36
CA ARG A 148 27.56 -21.28 8.92
C ARG A 148 26.68 -21.95 7.87
N ALA A 149 27.34 -22.55 6.88
CA ALA A 149 26.69 -23.33 5.83
C ALA A 149 26.63 -24.82 6.23
N PHE A 150 25.53 -25.47 5.90
CA PHE A 150 25.27 -26.89 6.19
C PHE A 150 24.77 -27.61 4.93
N LYS A 151 25.43 -28.69 4.55
CA LYS A 151 25.13 -29.47 3.34
C LYS A 151 23.94 -30.40 3.52
N LEU A 152 23.13 -30.47 2.45
CA LEU A 152 22.11 -31.48 2.24
C LEU A 152 22.55 -32.46 1.15
N PRO A 153 22.15 -33.75 1.22
CA PRO A 153 22.44 -34.73 0.17
C PRO A 153 21.93 -34.28 -1.22
N PRO A 154 22.75 -34.29 -2.29
CA PRO A 154 22.31 -33.83 -3.62
C PRO A 154 21.12 -34.61 -4.23
N VAL A 155 20.95 -35.86 -3.78
CA VAL A 155 19.85 -36.77 -4.14
C VAL A 155 18.53 -36.48 -3.39
N LEU A 156 18.51 -35.50 -2.48
CA LEU A 156 17.34 -35.18 -1.68
C LEU A 156 16.20 -34.60 -2.51
N ASP A 157 14.99 -35.08 -2.26
CA ASP A 157 13.75 -34.53 -2.83
C ASP A 157 13.32 -33.28 -2.06
N ALA A 158 14.04 -32.19 -2.29
CA ALA A 158 13.71 -30.88 -1.76
C ALA A 158 12.32 -30.38 -2.22
N LYS A 159 11.80 -30.85 -3.37
CA LYS A 159 10.50 -30.41 -3.90
C LYS A 159 9.33 -30.93 -3.07
N ASN A 160 9.40 -32.17 -2.58
CA ASN A 160 8.42 -32.66 -1.62
C ASN A 160 8.65 -32.15 -0.20
N LEU A 161 9.91 -31.91 0.22
CA LEU A 161 10.19 -31.45 1.59
C LEU A 161 9.72 -30.03 1.91
N VAL A 162 9.73 -29.08 0.96
CA VAL A 162 9.19 -27.73 1.22
C VAL A 162 7.68 -27.69 1.47
N LYS A 163 6.98 -28.81 1.27
CA LYS A 163 5.55 -28.99 1.58
C LYS A 163 5.28 -29.54 2.99
N CYS A 164 6.35 -29.85 3.73
CA CYS A 164 6.29 -30.37 5.10
C CYS A 164 6.52 -29.26 6.13
N GLN A 165 6.15 -29.53 7.38
CA GLN A 165 6.76 -28.84 8.51
C GLN A 165 8.24 -29.24 8.56
N LEU A 166 9.13 -28.25 8.69
CA LEU A 166 10.58 -28.43 8.69
C LEU A 166 11.21 -27.76 9.91
N ALA A 167 12.18 -28.43 10.53
CA ALA A 167 12.96 -27.90 11.64
C ALA A 167 14.40 -28.43 11.61
N VAL A 168 15.36 -27.65 12.13
CA VAL A 168 16.72 -28.11 12.42
C VAL A 168 16.96 -28.13 13.92
N ALA A 169 17.83 -29.04 14.37
CA ALA A 169 18.32 -29.07 15.75
C ALA A 169 19.83 -29.32 15.84
N GLU A 170 20.47 -28.73 16.86
CA GLU A 170 21.87 -28.92 17.25
C GLU A 170 21.94 -29.81 18.49
N PHE A 171 22.82 -30.80 18.48
CA PHE A 171 23.11 -31.67 19.61
C PHE A 171 24.58 -31.55 20.01
N ASN A 172 24.85 -31.51 21.31
CA ASN A 172 26.22 -31.49 21.85
C ASN A 172 26.91 -32.88 21.75
N SER A 173 28.19 -32.94 22.12
CA SER A 173 28.98 -34.19 22.19
C SER A 173 28.45 -35.25 23.18
N GLN A 174 27.45 -34.92 23.99
CA GLN A 174 26.74 -35.83 24.91
C GLN A 174 25.37 -36.28 24.36
N GLY A 175 25.00 -35.86 23.16
CA GLY A 175 23.71 -36.19 22.53
C GLY A 175 22.51 -35.41 23.09
N LYS A 176 22.70 -34.35 23.89
CA LYS A 176 21.60 -33.47 24.32
C LYS A 176 21.35 -32.37 23.28
N CYS A 177 20.09 -32.15 22.94
CA CYS A 177 19.63 -31.02 22.14
C CYS A 177 19.98 -29.68 22.82
N ARG A 178 20.45 -28.71 22.04
CA ARG A 178 20.91 -27.38 22.48
C ARG A 178 20.14 -26.22 21.86
N ASN A 179 19.82 -26.34 20.58
CA ASN A 179 19.11 -25.35 19.78
C ASN A 179 18.13 -26.09 18.87
N ALA A 180 16.87 -25.66 18.79
CA ALA A 180 15.89 -26.16 17.82
C ALA A 180 15.05 -25.02 17.22
N THR A 181 14.86 -25.02 15.89
CA THR A 181 14.20 -23.93 15.16
C THR A 181 13.66 -24.37 13.80
N GLY A 182 12.62 -23.69 13.31
CA GLY A 182 12.10 -23.82 11.93
C GLY A 182 13.03 -23.20 10.87
N LEU A 183 12.62 -23.30 9.60
CA LEU A 183 13.39 -22.82 8.46
C LEU A 183 12.64 -21.72 7.67
N GLN A 184 13.38 -20.70 7.24
CA GLN A 184 12.92 -19.74 6.22
C GLN A 184 13.29 -20.29 4.84
N LEU A 185 12.30 -20.44 3.95
CA LEU A 185 12.42 -21.14 2.67
C LEU A 185 12.61 -20.29 1.37
N PRO A 186 12.51 -18.94 1.33
CA PRO A 186 12.54 -18.20 0.05
C PRO A 186 13.77 -18.42 -0.85
N GLY A 187 14.94 -18.76 -0.30
CA GLY A 187 16.13 -19.06 -1.08
C GLY A 187 15.95 -20.30 -1.95
N VAL A 188 15.65 -21.44 -1.32
CA VAL A 188 15.40 -22.71 -2.02
C VAL A 188 14.12 -22.68 -2.87
N LEU A 189 13.10 -21.93 -2.45
CA LEU A 189 11.87 -21.78 -3.24
C LEU A 189 12.13 -21.08 -4.57
N ASP A 190 12.91 -19.99 -4.58
CA ASP A 190 13.30 -19.34 -5.83
C ASP A 190 14.18 -20.26 -6.70
N GLU A 191 15.14 -21.01 -6.12
CA GLU A 191 16.02 -21.89 -6.90
C GLU A 191 15.28 -23.06 -7.57
N LEU A 192 14.24 -23.60 -6.90
CA LEU A 192 13.50 -24.77 -7.39
C LEU A 192 12.24 -24.43 -8.19
N PHE A 193 11.67 -23.23 -8.00
CA PHE A 193 10.32 -22.87 -8.44
C PHE A 193 10.14 -21.43 -8.96
N SER A 194 11.20 -20.63 -9.18
CA SER A 194 11.06 -19.38 -9.95
C SER A 194 10.39 -19.68 -11.30
N TYR A 195 9.39 -18.88 -11.67
CA TYR A 195 8.49 -19.20 -12.77
C TYR A 195 8.10 -17.94 -13.55
N ASP A 196 8.29 -17.98 -14.87
CA ASP A 196 7.99 -16.89 -15.80
C ASP A 196 6.74 -17.15 -16.66
N GLY A 197 6.08 -18.31 -16.48
CA GLY A 197 4.88 -18.67 -17.25
C GLY A 197 3.59 -17.99 -16.77
N PRO A 198 2.44 -18.31 -17.40
CA PRO A 198 1.16 -17.68 -17.06
C PRO A 198 0.72 -17.92 -15.61
N LEU A 199 0.28 -16.86 -14.90
CA LEU A 199 -0.33 -16.89 -13.56
C LEU A 199 -1.62 -16.05 -13.52
N GLY A 200 -2.63 -16.50 -12.77
CA GLY A 200 -3.98 -15.95 -12.77
C GLY A 200 -4.94 -16.68 -13.70
N ALA A 201 -5.97 -15.96 -14.18
CA ALA A 201 -7.01 -16.47 -15.07
C ALA A 201 -6.77 -16.12 -16.54
N PHE A 202 -6.81 -17.12 -17.42
CA PHE A 202 -6.53 -17.00 -18.85
C PHE A 202 -7.73 -17.38 -19.71
N TYR A 203 -8.05 -16.53 -20.67
CA TYR A 203 -9.25 -16.65 -21.52
C TYR A 203 -8.88 -17.07 -22.93
N SER A 204 -9.54 -18.11 -23.42
CA SER A 204 -9.53 -18.51 -24.82
C SER A 204 -10.95 -18.41 -25.40
N ALA A 205 -11.13 -18.77 -26.67
CA ALA A 205 -12.45 -18.84 -27.29
C ALA A 205 -13.35 -19.93 -26.66
N GLU A 206 -12.76 -21.02 -26.16
CA GLU A 206 -13.47 -22.26 -25.77
C GLU A 206 -13.45 -22.53 -24.25
N ALA A 207 -12.47 -21.97 -23.55
CA ALA A 207 -12.12 -22.35 -22.18
C ALA A 207 -11.50 -21.20 -21.37
N VAL A 208 -11.63 -21.30 -20.05
CA VAL A 208 -10.89 -20.49 -19.07
C VAL A 208 -9.87 -21.40 -18.40
N SER A 209 -8.65 -20.92 -18.14
CA SER A 209 -7.62 -21.67 -17.39
C SER A 209 -7.17 -20.88 -16.17
N LEU A 210 -6.88 -21.57 -15.06
CA LEU A 210 -6.31 -20.99 -13.84
C LEU A 210 -4.89 -21.51 -13.63
N CYS A 211 -3.99 -20.63 -13.19
CA CYS A 211 -2.62 -20.97 -12.81
C CYS A 211 -2.21 -20.24 -11.52
N LEU A 212 -1.95 -20.98 -10.44
CA LEU A 212 -1.54 -20.46 -9.13
C LEU A 212 -0.15 -20.96 -8.74
N TRP A 213 0.76 -20.04 -8.39
CA TRP A 213 2.06 -20.42 -7.83
C TRP A 213 1.92 -20.69 -6.32
N ALA A 214 2.06 -21.96 -5.91
CA ALA A 214 1.94 -22.39 -4.52
C ALA A 214 2.83 -23.63 -4.23
N PRO A 215 4.17 -23.50 -4.30
CA PRO A 215 5.09 -24.64 -4.21
C PRO A 215 5.09 -25.36 -2.86
N THR A 216 4.73 -24.68 -1.77
CA THR A 216 4.64 -25.26 -0.42
C THR A 216 3.30 -25.93 -0.14
N ALA A 217 2.29 -25.76 -1.00
CA ALA A 217 0.98 -26.39 -0.82
C ALA A 217 1.03 -27.91 -1.02
N GLN A 218 0.19 -28.63 -0.28
CA GLN A 218 -0.03 -30.07 -0.38
C GLN A 218 -1.23 -30.41 -1.29
N ALA A 219 -2.21 -29.51 -1.39
CA ALA A 219 -3.34 -29.58 -2.32
C ALA A 219 -3.90 -28.17 -2.58
N VAL A 220 -4.43 -27.95 -3.79
CA VAL A 220 -5.17 -26.74 -4.17
C VAL A 220 -6.45 -27.13 -4.91
N TYR A 221 -7.57 -26.50 -4.55
CA TYR A 221 -8.84 -26.59 -5.27
C TYR A 221 -9.34 -25.20 -5.66
N ALA A 222 -9.99 -25.07 -6.82
CA ALA A 222 -10.78 -23.89 -7.18
C ALA A 222 -12.26 -24.13 -6.86
N HIS A 223 -12.87 -23.21 -6.12
CA HIS A 223 -14.28 -23.24 -5.75
C HIS A 223 -15.01 -22.20 -6.62
N ILE A 224 -15.82 -22.66 -7.56
CA ILE A 224 -16.52 -21.81 -8.54
C ILE A 224 -17.91 -21.46 -8.00
N TYR A 225 -18.29 -20.18 -8.02
CA TYR A 225 -19.55 -19.66 -7.49
C TYR A 225 -20.27 -18.83 -8.55
N LYS A 226 -21.61 -18.87 -8.55
CA LYS A 226 -22.41 -17.95 -9.39
C LYS A 226 -22.47 -16.54 -8.80
N ASP A 227 -22.72 -16.45 -7.50
CA ASP A 227 -23.07 -15.21 -6.82
C ASP A 227 -21.82 -14.57 -6.17
N PRO A 228 -21.76 -13.23 -6.00
CA PRO A 228 -20.61 -12.55 -5.41
C PRO A 228 -20.35 -12.95 -3.95
N VAL A 229 -21.41 -13.23 -3.19
CA VAL A 229 -21.35 -13.63 -1.78
C VAL A 229 -22.40 -14.71 -1.47
N GLY A 230 -22.16 -15.52 -0.44
CA GLY A 230 -23.08 -16.61 -0.05
C GLY A 230 -23.18 -17.72 -1.11
N GLY A 231 -24.24 -18.53 -1.01
CA GLY A 231 -24.46 -19.68 -1.91
C GLY A 231 -23.48 -20.84 -1.70
N CYS A 232 -23.79 -21.98 -2.34
CA CYS A 232 -22.85 -23.10 -2.47
C CYS A 232 -21.99 -22.93 -3.73
N PRO A 233 -20.79 -23.55 -3.81
CA PRO A 233 -20.09 -23.67 -5.08
C PRO A 233 -20.95 -24.39 -6.13
N LEU A 234 -20.87 -23.95 -7.38
CA LEU A 234 -21.34 -24.70 -8.55
C LEU A 234 -20.47 -25.94 -8.77
N GLU A 235 -19.15 -25.74 -8.67
CA GLU A 235 -18.11 -26.74 -8.92
C GLU A 235 -16.98 -26.55 -7.89
N ILE A 236 -16.37 -27.66 -7.46
CA ILE A 236 -15.12 -27.68 -6.67
C ILE A 236 -14.14 -28.57 -7.43
N ILE A 237 -12.99 -28.02 -7.79
CA ILE A 237 -12.13 -28.59 -8.83
C ILE A 237 -10.70 -28.70 -8.29
N PRO A 238 -10.10 -29.91 -8.23
CA PRO A 238 -8.69 -30.04 -7.90
C PRO A 238 -7.83 -29.43 -9.02
N LEU A 239 -6.75 -28.74 -8.64
CA LEU A 239 -5.71 -28.31 -9.57
C LEU A 239 -4.59 -29.35 -9.62
N GLU A 240 -3.93 -29.46 -10.77
CA GLU A 240 -2.76 -30.33 -10.95
C GLU A 240 -1.47 -29.51 -10.81
N GLU A 241 -0.54 -29.97 -9.97
CA GLU A 241 0.76 -29.32 -9.78
C GLU A 241 1.78 -29.74 -10.85
N THR A 242 2.41 -28.75 -11.47
CA THR A 242 3.65 -28.93 -12.24
C THR A 242 4.68 -27.89 -11.78
N ASN A 243 5.76 -28.37 -11.15
CA ASN A 243 6.86 -27.52 -10.64
C ASN A 243 6.38 -26.32 -9.79
N GLY A 244 5.58 -26.57 -8.75
CA GLY A 244 5.10 -25.54 -7.83
C GLY A 244 3.97 -24.65 -8.34
N VAL A 245 3.62 -24.76 -9.64
CA VAL A 245 2.44 -24.10 -10.22
C VAL A 245 1.30 -25.11 -10.29
N TRP A 246 0.20 -24.77 -9.66
CA TRP A 246 -1.06 -25.51 -9.69
C TRP A 246 -1.92 -24.97 -10.83
N SER A 247 -2.50 -25.84 -11.65
CA SER A 247 -3.30 -25.41 -12.80
C SER A 247 -4.56 -26.24 -13.04
N THR A 248 -5.56 -25.64 -13.67
CA THR A 248 -6.75 -26.35 -14.18
C THR A 248 -7.35 -25.61 -15.39
N LYS A 249 -8.18 -26.30 -16.17
CA LYS A 249 -8.84 -25.78 -17.38
C LYS A 249 -10.33 -26.11 -17.36
N GLY A 250 -11.16 -25.07 -17.42
CA GLY A 250 -12.62 -25.15 -17.40
C GLY A 250 -13.30 -24.65 -18.67
N PRO A 251 -14.63 -24.81 -18.75
CA PRO A 251 -15.44 -24.28 -19.85
C PRO A 251 -15.44 -22.73 -19.87
N LYS A 252 -15.68 -22.15 -21.05
CA LYS A 252 -15.87 -20.70 -21.24
C LYS A 252 -16.94 -20.09 -20.32
N SER A 253 -17.91 -20.88 -19.87
CA SER A 253 -19.00 -20.47 -18.98
C SER A 253 -18.59 -20.12 -17.54
N TRP A 254 -17.31 -20.23 -17.18
CA TRP A 254 -16.80 -19.62 -15.95
C TRP A 254 -16.68 -18.09 -16.05
N GLU A 255 -16.61 -17.51 -17.25
CA GLU A 255 -16.55 -16.06 -17.43
C GLU A 255 -17.83 -15.38 -16.89
N GLY A 256 -17.66 -14.35 -16.05
CA GLY A 256 -18.74 -13.73 -15.28
C GLY A 256 -19.11 -14.47 -13.97
N CYS A 257 -18.57 -15.66 -13.70
CA CYS A 257 -18.68 -16.32 -12.39
C CYS A 257 -17.58 -15.83 -11.43
N TYR A 258 -17.69 -16.20 -10.16
CA TYR A 258 -16.72 -15.92 -9.11
C TYR A 258 -15.95 -17.18 -8.70
N TYR A 259 -14.78 -17.02 -8.09
CA TYR A 259 -14.03 -18.12 -7.50
C TYR A 259 -13.20 -17.72 -6.28
N MET A 260 -12.76 -18.73 -5.54
CA MET A 260 -11.69 -18.67 -4.54
C MET A 260 -10.83 -19.93 -4.68
N TYR A 261 -9.57 -19.85 -4.26
CA TYR A 261 -8.74 -21.04 -4.02
C TYR A 261 -8.92 -21.54 -2.58
N GLU A 262 -9.07 -22.84 -2.44
CA GLU A 262 -8.86 -23.58 -1.20
C GLU A 262 -7.44 -24.16 -1.26
N VAL A 263 -6.56 -23.73 -0.34
CA VAL A 263 -5.14 -24.11 -0.30
C VAL A 263 -4.85 -24.84 0.99
N SER A 264 -4.34 -26.07 0.89
CA SER A 264 -3.89 -26.87 2.04
C SER A 264 -2.37 -26.77 2.17
N VAL A 265 -1.87 -26.05 3.19
CA VAL A 265 -0.45 -25.64 3.28
C VAL A 265 0.04 -25.56 4.73
N TYR A 266 1.32 -25.85 4.96
CA TYR A 266 1.93 -25.64 6.29
C TYR A 266 2.07 -24.15 6.61
N HIS A 267 1.50 -23.70 7.73
CA HIS A 267 1.60 -22.30 8.17
C HIS A 267 2.54 -22.14 9.39
N PRO A 268 3.71 -21.46 9.25
CA PRO A 268 4.69 -21.34 10.34
C PRO A 268 4.19 -20.66 11.62
N SER A 269 3.18 -19.78 11.54
CA SER A 269 2.61 -19.11 12.72
C SER A 269 1.64 -19.96 13.54
N THR A 270 1.07 -21.03 12.97
CA THR A 270 0.19 -21.97 13.71
C THR A 270 0.85 -23.33 13.96
N LEU A 271 1.95 -23.63 13.25
CA LEU A 271 2.65 -24.92 13.26
C LEU A 271 1.79 -26.10 12.75
N HIS A 272 0.76 -25.82 11.95
CA HIS A 272 -0.16 -26.83 11.41
C HIS A 272 -0.25 -26.80 9.88
N ILE A 273 -0.84 -27.85 9.29
CA ILE A 273 -1.31 -27.83 7.90
C ILE A 273 -2.68 -27.16 7.91
N GLU A 274 -2.72 -25.89 7.50
CA GLU A 274 -3.94 -25.08 7.44
C GLU A 274 -4.69 -25.30 6.13
N LYS A 275 -6.00 -25.08 6.18
CA LYS A 275 -6.91 -25.09 5.02
C LYS A 275 -7.40 -23.66 4.77
N CYS A 276 -6.56 -22.90 4.08
CA CYS A 276 -6.77 -21.48 3.76
C CYS A 276 -7.79 -21.31 2.62
N TYR A 277 -8.61 -20.28 2.68
CA TYR A 277 -9.39 -19.79 1.53
C TYR A 277 -8.87 -18.40 1.13
N ALA A 278 -8.52 -18.24 -0.15
CA ALA A 278 -7.85 -17.06 -0.67
C ALA A 278 -8.37 -16.66 -2.05
N ASN A 279 -8.21 -15.38 -2.40
CA ASN A 279 -8.40 -14.86 -3.75
C ASN A 279 -7.18 -15.19 -4.65
N ASP A 280 -7.29 -14.92 -5.94
CA ASP A 280 -6.14 -14.98 -6.84
C ASP A 280 -5.22 -13.76 -6.65
N PRO A 281 -3.90 -13.93 -6.41
CA PRO A 281 -2.92 -12.83 -6.44
C PRO A 281 -2.94 -12.00 -7.73
N TYR A 282 -3.31 -12.63 -8.85
CA TYR A 282 -3.44 -12.05 -10.19
C TYR A 282 -4.91 -11.74 -10.53
N ALA A 283 -5.76 -11.54 -9.52
CA ALA A 283 -7.14 -11.08 -9.71
C ALA A 283 -7.20 -9.81 -10.58
N ARG A 284 -8.23 -9.73 -11.44
CA ARG A 284 -8.54 -8.58 -12.31
C ARG A 284 -9.96 -8.04 -12.13
N GLY A 285 -10.74 -8.68 -11.26
CA GLY A 285 -12.06 -8.25 -10.78
C GLY A 285 -12.37 -8.96 -9.47
N LEU A 286 -13.28 -8.39 -8.67
CA LEU A 286 -13.64 -8.87 -7.34
C LEU A 286 -15.15 -8.67 -7.09
N SER A 287 -15.71 -9.40 -6.13
CA SER A 287 -16.92 -8.97 -5.43
C SER A 287 -16.61 -7.76 -4.53
N ALA A 288 -17.63 -7.19 -3.90
CA ALA A 288 -17.44 -6.32 -2.74
C ALA A 288 -16.50 -6.95 -1.69
N ASP A 289 -15.70 -6.10 -1.05
CA ASP A 289 -14.64 -6.40 -0.09
C ASP A 289 -13.59 -7.41 -0.55
N GLY A 290 -13.60 -7.80 -1.83
CA GLY A 290 -12.85 -8.97 -2.28
C GLY A 290 -13.26 -10.28 -1.59
N LYS A 291 -14.54 -10.47 -1.23
CA LYS A 291 -14.98 -11.80 -0.71
C LYS A 291 -14.69 -12.94 -1.71
N ARG A 292 -14.72 -12.66 -3.02
CA ARG A 292 -14.38 -13.58 -4.11
C ARG A 292 -13.70 -12.88 -5.28
N THR A 293 -12.91 -13.63 -6.06
CA THR A 293 -12.32 -13.20 -7.33
C THR A 293 -13.32 -13.38 -8.47
N LEU A 294 -13.43 -12.41 -9.38
CA LEU A 294 -14.29 -12.48 -10.57
C LEU A 294 -13.50 -13.04 -11.76
N PHE A 295 -14.08 -13.98 -12.51
CA PHE A 295 -13.60 -14.33 -13.85
C PHE A 295 -14.00 -13.23 -14.85
N VAL A 296 -13.09 -12.28 -15.07
CA VAL A 296 -13.26 -11.18 -16.02
C VAL A 296 -12.09 -11.10 -16.99
N ASN A 297 -12.40 -11.00 -18.28
CA ASN A 297 -11.46 -10.80 -19.37
C ASN A 297 -11.34 -9.30 -19.70
N LEU A 298 -10.29 -8.61 -19.24
CA LEU A 298 -10.15 -7.16 -19.41
C LEU A 298 -10.11 -6.68 -20.87
N HIS A 299 -9.91 -7.57 -21.84
CA HIS A 299 -9.92 -7.25 -23.26
C HIS A 299 -11.31 -7.32 -23.91
N ALA A 300 -12.35 -7.76 -23.19
CA ALA A 300 -13.72 -7.81 -23.70
C ALA A 300 -14.27 -6.40 -23.99
N ASP A 301 -14.97 -6.23 -25.11
CA ASP A 301 -15.35 -4.92 -25.63
C ASP A 301 -16.47 -4.24 -24.83
N ASP A 302 -17.30 -5.00 -24.12
CA ASP A 302 -18.31 -4.47 -23.18
C ASP A 302 -17.69 -3.85 -21.92
N LEU A 303 -16.41 -4.14 -21.65
CA LEU A 303 -15.64 -3.52 -20.57
C LEU A 303 -14.90 -2.25 -21.01
N LYS A 304 -15.03 -1.83 -22.28
CA LYS A 304 -14.35 -0.66 -22.85
C LYS A 304 -15.35 0.52 -22.97
N PRO A 305 -14.99 1.72 -22.49
CA PRO A 305 -15.68 2.94 -22.91
C PRO A 305 -15.60 3.16 -24.43
N GLU A 306 -16.55 3.92 -24.99
CA GLU A 306 -16.49 4.36 -26.39
C GLU A 306 -15.20 5.17 -26.62
N GLY A 307 -14.41 4.84 -27.65
CA GLY A 307 -13.12 5.48 -27.91
C GLY A 307 -11.99 5.10 -26.93
N TRP A 308 -12.07 3.94 -26.26
CA TRP A 308 -11.05 3.51 -25.30
C TRP A 308 -9.76 3.02 -25.95
N ASP A 309 -9.83 2.27 -27.04
CA ASP A 309 -8.63 1.71 -27.67
C ASP A 309 -7.83 2.84 -28.34
N GLU A 310 -8.53 3.80 -28.96
CA GLU A 310 -8.01 5.04 -29.56
C GLU A 310 -7.53 6.09 -28.53
N LEU A 311 -7.82 5.91 -27.23
CA LEU A 311 -7.49 6.90 -26.17
C LEU A 311 -6.02 7.30 -26.14
N GLU A 312 -5.15 6.39 -26.56
CA GLU A 312 -3.70 6.57 -26.60
C GLU A 312 -3.24 7.64 -27.61
N ASP A 313 -4.03 7.92 -28.65
CA ASP A 313 -3.78 9.00 -29.61
C ASP A 313 -4.47 10.32 -29.20
N MET A 314 -5.21 10.31 -28.09
CA MET A 314 -5.81 11.49 -27.46
C MET A 314 -5.07 11.92 -26.17
N LYS A 315 -4.00 11.21 -25.78
CA LYS A 315 -3.19 11.56 -24.60
C LYS A 315 -2.40 12.86 -24.82
N PRO A 316 -2.23 13.70 -23.78
CA PRO A 316 -1.39 14.89 -23.87
C PRO A 316 0.06 14.56 -24.28
N ASP A 317 0.58 15.28 -25.28
CA ASP A 317 1.98 15.18 -25.69
C ASP A 317 2.91 15.62 -24.55
N ILE A 318 3.97 14.83 -24.32
CA ILE A 318 5.07 15.13 -23.41
C ILE A 318 6.35 14.93 -24.23
N LEU A 319 7.04 16.02 -24.56
CA LEU A 319 8.21 15.97 -25.43
C LEU A 319 9.39 15.31 -24.69
N SER A 320 9.56 15.71 -23.44
CA SER A 320 10.57 15.20 -22.51
C SER A 320 9.94 15.03 -21.13
N PHE A 321 10.45 14.09 -20.32
CA PHE A 321 10.02 14.02 -18.92
C PHE A 321 10.22 15.36 -18.20
N SER A 322 11.17 16.23 -18.63
CA SER A 322 11.39 17.61 -18.11
C SER A 322 10.13 18.47 -17.98
N ASP A 323 9.05 18.11 -18.66
CA ASP A 323 7.84 18.90 -18.82
C ASP A 323 6.73 18.49 -17.82
N ILE A 324 7.02 17.51 -16.93
CA ILE A 324 6.09 16.97 -15.94
C ILE A 324 5.80 17.96 -14.79
N SER A 325 4.52 18.01 -14.42
CA SER A 325 3.96 18.83 -13.34
C SER A 325 2.79 18.07 -12.72
N ILE A 326 2.84 17.79 -11.42
CA ILE A 326 2.00 16.79 -10.76
C ILE A 326 1.10 17.44 -9.72
N TYR A 327 -0.19 17.08 -9.77
CA TYR A 327 -1.19 17.42 -8.76
C TYR A 327 -1.67 16.16 -8.04
N GLU A 328 -1.38 16.02 -6.75
CA GLU A 328 -1.85 14.88 -5.95
C GLU A 328 -3.32 15.05 -5.54
N LEU A 329 -4.11 13.99 -5.64
CA LEU A 329 -5.56 14.02 -5.42
C LEU A 329 -6.10 12.69 -4.90
N HIS A 330 -6.98 12.75 -3.90
CA HIS A 330 -7.77 11.61 -3.46
C HIS A 330 -9.16 11.63 -4.10
N ILE A 331 -9.65 10.47 -4.55
CA ILE A 331 -10.94 10.32 -5.26
C ILE A 331 -12.11 10.80 -4.41
N ARG A 332 -12.07 10.58 -3.08
CA ARG A 332 -13.11 11.07 -2.18
C ARG A 332 -13.07 12.59 -2.02
N ASP A 333 -11.90 13.14 -1.70
CA ASP A 333 -11.67 14.58 -1.51
C ASP A 333 -12.13 15.40 -2.71
N PHE A 334 -11.92 14.89 -3.93
CA PHE A 334 -12.29 15.54 -5.19
C PHE A 334 -13.77 15.94 -5.28
N SER A 335 -14.68 15.18 -4.67
CA SER A 335 -16.12 15.30 -4.99
C SER A 335 -17.10 14.96 -3.87
N ALA A 336 -16.66 14.51 -2.69
CA ALA A 336 -17.56 14.24 -1.55
C ALA A 336 -18.40 15.47 -1.16
N ASN A 337 -17.78 16.65 -1.21
CA ASN A 337 -18.38 17.94 -0.86
C ASN A 337 -18.68 18.84 -2.07
N ASP A 338 -18.59 18.33 -3.32
CA ASP A 338 -18.95 19.10 -4.51
C ASP A 338 -20.46 18.98 -4.76
N ASP A 339 -21.23 20.01 -4.40
CA ASP A 339 -22.67 20.01 -4.58
C ASP A 339 -23.15 20.04 -6.04
N THR A 340 -22.25 20.29 -7.00
CA THR A 340 -22.54 20.19 -8.44
C THR A 340 -22.42 18.75 -8.98
N VAL A 341 -21.86 17.82 -8.19
CA VAL A 341 -21.77 16.39 -8.52
C VAL A 341 -23.03 15.66 -8.06
N ASN A 342 -23.59 14.78 -8.90
CA ASN A 342 -24.71 13.91 -8.53
C ASN A 342 -24.34 13.06 -7.31
N ALA A 343 -25.21 12.99 -6.31
CA ALA A 343 -24.97 12.31 -5.03
C ALA A 343 -24.44 10.88 -5.20
N ASP A 344 -25.02 10.11 -6.13
CA ASP A 344 -24.64 8.71 -6.41
C ASP A 344 -23.18 8.55 -6.87
N PHE A 345 -22.58 9.60 -7.43
CA PHE A 345 -21.22 9.63 -7.96
C PHE A 345 -20.22 10.35 -7.04
N ARG A 346 -20.67 10.98 -5.94
CA ARG A 346 -19.79 11.74 -5.04
C ARG A 346 -18.79 10.83 -4.35
N GLY A 347 -17.52 11.20 -4.43
CA GLY A 347 -16.39 10.46 -3.89
C GLY A 347 -16.06 9.17 -4.64
N GLY A 348 -16.42 9.06 -5.92
CA GLY A 348 -16.16 7.90 -6.77
C GLY A 348 -15.69 8.24 -8.19
N TYR A 349 -15.31 7.22 -8.94
CA TYR A 349 -14.72 7.33 -10.29
C TYR A 349 -15.60 8.16 -11.26
N MET A 350 -16.91 8.02 -11.15
CA MET A 350 -17.86 8.69 -12.05
C MET A 350 -17.94 10.22 -11.86
N ALA A 351 -17.49 10.78 -10.73
CA ALA A 351 -17.45 12.23 -10.52
C ALA A 351 -16.61 12.96 -11.59
N PHE A 352 -15.49 12.36 -12.01
CA PHE A 352 -14.59 12.90 -13.02
C PHE A 352 -15.24 13.00 -14.42
N THR A 353 -16.31 12.24 -14.68
CA THR A 353 -17.04 12.27 -15.96
C THR A 353 -17.99 13.46 -16.09
N LEU A 354 -18.35 14.12 -14.97
CA LEU A 354 -19.29 15.24 -14.96
C LEU A 354 -18.60 16.52 -15.41
N LYS A 355 -18.56 16.73 -16.73
CA LYS A 355 -17.79 17.80 -17.41
C LYS A 355 -18.01 19.21 -16.85
N ASP A 356 -19.17 19.49 -16.26
CA ASP A 356 -19.58 20.81 -15.80
C ASP A 356 -19.57 20.95 -14.26
N SER A 357 -19.05 19.96 -13.53
CA SER A 357 -18.88 20.06 -12.07
C SER A 357 -17.75 21.02 -11.67
N ALA A 358 -17.84 21.60 -10.47
CA ALA A 358 -16.83 22.52 -9.96
C ALA A 358 -15.44 21.87 -9.89
N GLY A 359 -15.36 20.61 -9.44
CA GLY A 359 -14.11 19.83 -9.46
C GLY A 359 -13.52 19.65 -10.86
N VAL A 360 -14.31 19.25 -11.85
CA VAL A 360 -13.81 19.05 -13.23
C VAL A 360 -13.46 20.38 -13.90
N LEU A 361 -14.21 21.46 -13.64
CA LEU A 361 -13.89 22.81 -14.11
C LEU A 361 -12.60 23.35 -13.46
N HIS A 362 -12.34 23.01 -12.19
CA HIS A 362 -11.07 23.32 -11.52
C HIS A 362 -9.89 22.58 -12.15
N LEU A 363 -10.00 21.25 -12.36
CA LEU A 363 -8.96 20.47 -13.04
C LEU A 363 -8.68 20.97 -14.47
N LYS A 364 -9.71 21.39 -15.21
CA LYS A 364 -9.55 22.08 -16.51
C LYS A 364 -8.80 23.41 -16.39
N LYS A 365 -9.04 24.21 -15.34
CA LYS A 365 -8.28 25.46 -15.07
C LYS A 365 -6.81 25.16 -14.79
N LEU A 366 -6.52 24.13 -13.98
CA LEU A 366 -5.16 23.68 -13.67
C LEU A 366 -4.42 23.14 -14.90
N SER A 367 -5.05 22.25 -15.69
CA SER A 367 -4.45 21.72 -16.92
C SER A 367 -4.10 22.82 -17.91
N LYS A 368 -5.05 23.74 -18.16
CA LYS A 368 -4.84 24.91 -19.02
C LYS A 368 -3.76 25.87 -18.50
N ALA A 369 -3.44 25.84 -17.20
CA ALA A 369 -2.36 26.61 -16.60
C ALA A 369 -0.99 25.90 -16.65
N GLY A 370 -0.93 24.62 -17.06
CA GLY A 370 0.31 23.86 -17.20
C GLY A 370 0.49 22.68 -16.24
N ILE A 371 -0.55 22.25 -15.51
CA ILE A 371 -0.53 20.94 -14.83
C ILE A 371 -0.72 19.83 -15.87
N THR A 372 0.17 18.84 -15.88
CA THR A 372 0.18 17.75 -16.87
C THR A 372 -0.32 16.43 -16.32
N HIS A 373 -0.18 16.20 -15.01
CA HIS A 373 -0.54 14.93 -14.36
C HIS A 373 -1.41 15.12 -13.13
N VAL A 374 -2.34 14.19 -12.92
CA VAL A 374 -2.96 13.93 -11.62
C VAL A 374 -2.34 12.65 -11.06
N HIS A 375 -1.79 12.72 -9.86
CA HIS A 375 -1.39 11.55 -9.05
C HIS A 375 -2.57 11.21 -8.14
N LEU A 376 -3.21 10.07 -8.41
CA LEU A 376 -4.30 9.56 -7.59
C LEU A 376 -3.74 8.78 -6.41
N LEU A 377 -4.16 9.14 -5.19
CA LEU A 377 -3.98 8.32 -3.98
C LEU A 377 -4.55 6.90 -4.20
N PRO A 378 -4.06 5.88 -3.46
CA PRO A 378 -4.32 4.46 -3.70
C PRO A 378 -5.70 4.08 -4.25
N THR A 379 -5.72 3.54 -5.47
CA THR A 379 -6.97 3.19 -6.17
C THR A 379 -7.19 1.68 -6.39
N PHE A 380 -6.24 0.84 -5.97
CA PHE A 380 -6.32 -0.62 -6.01
C PHE A 380 -7.18 -1.18 -4.85
N GLN A 381 -7.40 -2.50 -4.75
CA GLN A 381 -8.18 -3.05 -3.63
C GLN A 381 -7.38 -2.96 -2.32
N PHE A 382 -7.78 -2.01 -1.48
CA PHE A 382 -7.33 -1.83 -0.11
C PHE A 382 -8.44 -2.15 0.92
N ALA A 383 -8.03 -2.43 2.16
CA ALA A 383 -8.90 -2.74 3.31
C ALA A 383 -9.51 -1.46 3.95
N ALA A 384 -9.92 -1.50 5.22
CA ALA A 384 -10.31 -0.33 6.04
C ALA A 384 -11.45 0.60 5.54
N VAL A 385 -12.02 0.38 4.35
CA VAL A 385 -13.26 1.00 3.86
C VAL A 385 -14.10 -0.11 3.25
N ASP A 386 -15.34 -0.26 3.72
CA ASP A 386 -16.32 -1.21 3.18
C ASP A 386 -16.65 -0.87 1.73
N ASP A 387 -16.68 -1.85 0.83
CA ASP A 387 -17.07 -1.62 -0.56
C ASP A 387 -18.59 -1.39 -0.71
N GLU A 388 -19.44 -1.87 0.22
CA GLU A 388 -20.90 -1.72 0.20
C GLU A 388 -21.36 -0.45 0.93
N LYS A 389 -21.80 0.56 0.16
CA LYS A 389 -22.08 1.92 0.65
C LYS A 389 -23.20 2.03 1.69
N GLU A 390 -24.04 1.00 1.81
CA GLU A 390 -25.13 0.92 2.80
C GLU A 390 -24.61 0.79 4.24
N ASN A 391 -23.36 0.32 4.42
CA ASN A 391 -22.73 0.16 5.74
C ASN A 391 -22.09 1.45 6.26
N TRP A 392 -21.86 2.45 5.40
CA TRP A 392 -21.09 3.66 5.73
C TRP A 392 -21.79 4.56 6.76
N LYS A 393 -21.05 4.92 7.81
CA LYS A 393 -21.50 5.90 8.82
C LYS A 393 -21.10 7.33 8.41
N TYR A 394 -21.83 8.30 8.95
CA TYR A 394 -21.63 9.73 8.69
C TYR A 394 -21.94 10.55 9.94
N VAL A 395 -21.22 11.67 10.13
CA VAL A 395 -21.60 12.72 11.10
C VAL A 395 -22.41 13.79 10.37
N ASP A 396 -23.50 14.28 10.97
CA ASP A 396 -24.26 15.43 10.45
C ASP A 396 -23.38 16.69 10.48
N SER A 397 -23.05 17.25 9.31
CA SER A 397 -22.25 18.48 9.20
C SER A 397 -22.86 19.62 10.00
N LYS A 398 -24.20 19.68 10.08
CA LYS A 398 -24.92 20.73 10.81
C LYS A 398 -24.80 20.59 12.32
N ILE A 399 -24.25 19.49 12.84
CA ILE A 399 -23.81 19.40 14.23
C ILE A 399 -22.39 19.97 14.36
N LEU A 400 -21.48 19.58 13.46
CA LEU A 400 -20.09 20.05 13.44
C LEU A 400 -19.98 21.57 13.24
N GLU A 401 -20.75 22.15 12.31
CA GLU A 401 -20.86 23.58 12.00
C GLU A 401 -21.27 24.45 13.21
N LYS A 402 -21.82 23.85 14.27
CA LYS A 402 -22.29 24.56 15.48
C LYS A 402 -21.29 24.50 16.65
N LEU A 403 -20.22 23.73 16.52
CA LEU A 403 -19.22 23.58 17.58
C LEU A 403 -18.16 24.70 17.48
N PRO A 404 -17.57 25.15 18.61
CA PRO A 404 -16.43 26.07 18.57
C PRO A 404 -15.28 25.49 17.75
N SER A 405 -14.59 26.32 16.96
CA SER A 405 -13.52 25.88 16.05
C SER A 405 -12.33 25.23 16.76
N ASP A 406 -12.16 25.49 18.05
CA ASP A 406 -11.13 24.94 18.94
C ASP A 406 -11.63 23.78 19.83
N SER A 407 -12.88 23.33 19.65
CA SER A 407 -13.45 22.22 20.41
C SER A 407 -12.96 20.85 19.92
N ALA A 408 -12.69 19.95 20.88
CA ALA A 408 -12.35 18.56 20.61
C ALA A 408 -13.55 17.71 20.17
N GLU A 409 -14.79 18.21 20.34
CA GLU A 409 -16.02 17.48 20.01
C GLU A 409 -16.14 17.11 18.52
N GLN A 410 -15.53 17.89 17.62
CA GLN A 410 -15.47 17.56 16.18
C GLN A 410 -14.69 16.26 15.98
N GLN A 411 -13.47 16.20 16.52
CA GLN A 411 -12.60 15.02 16.41
C GLN A 411 -13.23 13.82 17.12
N GLU A 412 -13.81 14.00 18.30
CA GLU A 412 -14.50 12.92 19.03
C GLU A 412 -15.60 12.26 18.17
N LYS A 413 -16.43 13.07 17.50
CA LYS A 413 -17.54 12.57 16.67
C LYS A 413 -17.07 11.90 15.38
N ILE A 414 -15.96 12.35 14.80
CA ILE A 414 -15.35 11.72 13.61
C ILE A 414 -14.64 10.41 13.99
N THR A 415 -13.79 10.42 15.01
CA THR A 415 -13.10 9.21 15.51
C THR A 415 -14.08 8.12 15.94
N ALA A 416 -15.25 8.48 16.49
CA ALA A 416 -16.28 7.52 16.87
C ALA A 416 -16.93 6.75 15.70
N ILE A 417 -16.64 7.10 14.44
CA ILE A 417 -17.10 6.38 13.24
C ILE A 417 -16.00 6.06 12.23
N GLN A 418 -14.75 6.46 12.44
CA GLN A 418 -13.67 6.43 11.43
C GLN A 418 -13.38 5.03 10.84
N ASP A 419 -13.67 3.97 11.59
CA ASP A 419 -13.44 2.58 11.17
C ASP A 419 -14.66 1.99 10.41
N ASP A 420 -15.75 2.75 10.27
CA ASP A 420 -17.00 2.40 9.60
C ASP A 420 -17.47 3.48 8.60
N ASP A 421 -16.68 4.53 8.37
CA ASP A 421 -16.98 5.61 7.44
C ASP A 421 -16.44 5.29 6.04
N ALA A 422 -16.63 6.21 5.10
CA ALA A 422 -16.26 6.01 3.71
C ALA A 422 -14.84 6.52 3.35
N TYR A 423 -13.99 6.81 4.33
CA TYR A 423 -12.74 7.55 4.17
C TYR A 423 -11.51 6.78 4.70
N ASN A 424 -10.64 6.40 3.79
CA ASN A 424 -9.25 6.06 4.09
C ASN A 424 -8.38 6.50 2.90
N TRP A 425 -7.11 6.83 3.14
CA TRP A 425 -6.17 7.12 2.05
C TRP A 425 -5.83 5.89 1.20
N GLY A 426 -6.03 4.69 1.72
CA GLY A 426 -5.91 3.44 0.97
C GLY A 426 -4.52 2.80 0.96
N TYR A 427 -3.58 3.30 1.77
CA TYR A 427 -2.29 2.65 2.09
C TYR A 427 -2.48 1.38 2.96
N ASN A 428 -3.43 0.53 2.58
CA ASN A 428 -3.82 -0.72 3.23
C ASN A 428 -4.01 -1.85 2.20
N PRO A 429 -2.97 -2.19 1.39
CA PRO A 429 -3.10 -3.08 0.23
C PRO A 429 -3.53 -4.51 0.58
N VAL A 430 -4.48 -5.02 -0.23
CA VAL A 430 -4.98 -6.41 -0.19
C VAL A 430 -4.71 -7.11 -1.53
N LEU A 431 -5.11 -6.47 -2.64
CA LEU A 431 -4.86 -6.95 -4.00
C LEU A 431 -4.56 -5.77 -4.93
N TRP A 432 -3.35 -5.75 -5.49
CA TRP A 432 -2.85 -4.61 -6.27
C TRP A 432 -3.52 -4.45 -7.64
N GLY A 433 -3.96 -5.53 -8.29
CA GLY A 433 -4.37 -5.53 -9.71
C GLY A 433 -5.85 -5.28 -10.02
N VAL A 434 -6.62 -4.77 -9.05
CA VAL A 434 -8.07 -4.55 -9.17
C VAL A 434 -8.44 -3.16 -8.62
N PRO A 435 -9.23 -2.34 -9.34
CA PRO A 435 -9.78 -1.09 -8.79
C PRO A 435 -10.57 -1.31 -7.49
N LYS A 436 -10.47 -0.39 -6.52
CA LYS A 436 -11.25 -0.38 -5.28
C LYS A 436 -12.76 -0.37 -5.54
N GLY A 437 -13.54 -1.15 -4.78
CA GLY A 437 -14.99 -1.23 -4.95
C GLY A 437 -15.74 0.01 -4.43
N SER A 438 -15.37 0.53 -3.25
CA SER A 438 -16.01 1.69 -2.63
C SER A 438 -16.15 2.94 -3.54
N TYR A 439 -15.19 3.16 -4.44
CA TYR A 439 -15.22 4.28 -5.39
C TYR A 439 -16.09 4.05 -6.64
N SER A 440 -16.66 2.87 -6.84
CA SER A 440 -17.55 2.54 -7.97
C SER A 440 -19.03 2.67 -7.60
N SER A 441 -19.95 2.62 -8.58
CA SER A 441 -21.41 2.63 -8.35
C SER A 441 -21.96 1.27 -7.90
N ASP A 442 -21.42 0.17 -8.41
CA ASP A 442 -21.66 -1.20 -7.96
C ASP A 442 -20.30 -1.88 -7.72
N PRO A 443 -19.96 -2.25 -6.47
CA PRO A 443 -18.69 -2.90 -6.15
C PRO A 443 -18.60 -4.34 -6.67
N ASN A 444 -19.71 -4.93 -7.11
CA ASN A 444 -19.77 -6.30 -7.62
C ASN A 444 -19.71 -6.32 -9.16
N GLY A 445 -19.23 -7.44 -9.70
CA GLY A 445 -19.13 -7.64 -11.15
C GLY A 445 -18.15 -6.65 -11.83
N PRO A 446 -18.39 -6.30 -13.12
CA PRO A 446 -17.44 -5.53 -13.91
C PRO A 446 -17.48 -4.01 -13.70
N CYS A 447 -18.44 -3.46 -12.93
CA CYS A 447 -18.74 -2.02 -12.95
C CYS A 447 -17.51 -1.17 -12.56
N ARG A 448 -16.82 -1.55 -11.48
CA ARG A 448 -15.54 -0.95 -11.03
C ARG A 448 -14.47 -0.83 -12.14
N ILE A 449 -14.41 -1.75 -13.10
CA ILE A 449 -13.44 -1.73 -14.22
C ILE A 449 -13.83 -0.65 -15.23
N VAL A 450 -15.11 -0.64 -15.63
CA VAL A 450 -15.65 0.29 -16.65
C VAL A 450 -15.61 1.73 -16.15
N GLU A 451 -15.95 1.95 -14.87
CA GLU A 451 -15.93 3.29 -14.27
C GLU A 451 -14.51 3.82 -14.06
N PHE A 452 -13.56 2.97 -13.67
CA PHE A 452 -12.14 3.35 -13.63
C PHE A 452 -11.65 3.78 -15.02
N ARG A 453 -11.94 3.00 -16.07
CA ARG A 453 -11.60 3.36 -17.47
C ARG A 453 -12.25 4.70 -17.88
N LYS A 454 -13.51 4.94 -17.50
CA LYS A 454 -14.19 6.24 -17.73
C LYS A 454 -13.50 7.40 -17.01
N MET A 455 -12.99 7.20 -15.79
CA MET A 455 -12.19 8.22 -15.08
C MET A 455 -10.89 8.55 -15.82
N ILE A 456 -10.09 7.55 -16.21
CA ILE A 456 -8.85 7.75 -16.96
C ILE A 456 -9.13 8.47 -18.29
N GLN A 457 -10.17 8.04 -19.01
CA GLN A 457 -10.61 8.69 -20.25
C GLN A 457 -11.05 10.14 -20.02
N ALA A 458 -11.81 10.42 -18.95
CA ALA A 458 -12.27 11.78 -18.65
C ALA A 458 -11.12 12.73 -18.28
N LEU A 459 -10.14 12.27 -17.49
CA LEU A 459 -8.92 13.01 -17.17
C LEU A 459 -8.09 13.29 -18.42
N THR A 460 -7.89 12.27 -19.27
CA THR A 460 -7.18 12.39 -20.55
C THR A 460 -7.84 13.46 -21.44
N HIS A 461 -9.17 13.40 -21.59
CA HIS A 461 -9.96 14.36 -22.38
C HIS A 461 -9.97 15.81 -21.86
N ILE A 462 -9.49 16.08 -20.64
CA ILE A 462 -9.32 17.44 -20.11
C ILE A 462 -7.86 17.91 -20.08
N GLY A 463 -6.95 17.15 -20.69
CA GLY A 463 -5.53 17.52 -20.81
C GLY A 463 -4.64 17.00 -19.67
N LEU A 464 -5.05 15.95 -18.96
CA LEU A 464 -4.33 15.41 -17.80
C LEU A 464 -4.01 13.92 -17.99
N ARG A 465 -2.73 13.57 -17.85
CA ARG A 465 -2.27 12.19 -17.67
C ARG A 465 -2.48 11.72 -16.23
N VAL A 466 -2.53 10.40 -16.01
CA VAL A 466 -2.86 9.82 -14.70
C VAL A 466 -1.71 8.97 -14.16
N VAL A 467 -1.19 9.38 -13.00
CA VAL A 467 -0.27 8.61 -12.17
C VAL A 467 -1.07 7.90 -11.09
N LEU A 468 -0.75 6.63 -10.79
CA LEU A 468 -1.29 5.91 -9.63
C LEU A 468 -0.27 5.82 -8.51
N ASP A 469 -0.73 5.98 -7.28
CA ASP A 469 0.01 5.53 -6.10
C ASP A 469 -0.01 4.00 -6.01
N VAL A 470 1.16 3.38 -5.83
CA VAL A 470 1.31 1.93 -5.78
C VAL A 470 2.08 1.49 -4.53
N VAL A 471 1.38 0.70 -3.70
CA VAL A 471 1.82 0.32 -2.36
C VAL A 471 2.30 -1.13 -2.35
N TYR A 472 3.44 -1.35 -3.02
CA TYR A 472 4.06 -2.67 -3.14
C TYR A 472 4.96 -3.03 -1.95
N ASN A 473 5.30 -2.07 -1.08
CA ASN A 473 6.27 -2.25 0.02
C ASN A 473 5.73 -3.09 1.19
N HIS A 474 4.42 -3.28 1.31
CA HIS A 474 3.78 -3.99 2.42
C HIS A 474 2.39 -4.57 2.07
N LEU A 475 1.76 -5.29 3.01
CA LEU A 475 0.38 -5.79 2.93
C LEU A 475 -0.42 -5.41 4.19
N HIS A 476 -1.73 -5.22 4.08
CA HIS A 476 -2.57 -4.95 5.25
C HIS A 476 -2.60 -6.12 6.26
N ALA A 477 -2.66 -7.37 5.77
CA ALA A 477 -2.89 -8.55 6.59
C ALA A 477 -2.02 -9.77 6.22
N ASN A 478 -1.67 -10.56 7.23
CA ASN A 478 -0.88 -11.81 7.13
C ASN A 478 -1.65 -13.01 7.71
N GLY A 479 -1.08 -14.21 7.60
CA GLY A 479 -1.58 -15.40 8.29
C GLY A 479 -2.75 -16.13 7.63
N PRO A 480 -3.13 -17.31 8.16
CA PRO A 480 -4.08 -18.20 7.50
C PRO A 480 -5.55 -17.78 7.66
N PHE A 481 -5.86 -16.99 8.69
CA PHE A 481 -7.24 -16.75 9.14
C PHE A 481 -7.76 -15.32 8.94
N ASP A 482 -6.88 -14.34 8.71
CA ASP A 482 -7.34 -12.96 8.49
C ASP A 482 -8.15 -12.87 7.19
N LYS A 483 -9.28 -12.15 7.21
CA LYS A 483 -10.15 -12.02 6.03
C LYS A 483 -9.42 -11.40 4.83
N ASP A 484 -8.56 -10.42 5.08
CA ASP A 484 -7.96 -9.56 4.06
C ASP A 484 -6.56 -10.04 3.65
N SER A 485 -6.01 -11.09 4.28
CA SER A 485 -4.77 -11.70 3.80
C SER A 485 -5.01 -12.58 2.58
N VAL A 486 -4.13 -12.50 1.59
CA VAL A 486 -4.17 -13.32 0.36
C VAL A 486 -2.82 -13.99 0.10
N LEU A 487 -1.75 -13.22 -0.06
CA LEU A 487 -0.44 -13.75 -0.46
C LEU A 487 0.16 -14.72 0.57
N ASP A 488 0.10 -14.36 1.86
CA ASP A 488 0.66 -15.18 2.95
C ASP A 488 -0.16 -16.45 3.23
N LYS A 489 -1.47 -16.45 2.92
CA LYS A 489 -2.30 -17.68 2.96
C LYS A 489 -1.88 -18.74 1.95
N ILE A 490 -1.31 -18.32 0.81
CA ILE A 490 -1.03 -19.19 -0.34
C ILE A 490 0.41 -19.73 -0.27
N VAL A 491 1.38 -18.86 0.04
CA VAL A 491 2.78 -19.26 0.29
C VAL A 491 3.29 -18.62 1.58
N PRO A 492 2.99 -19.23 2.75
CA PRO A 492 3.30 -18.68 4.06
C PRO A 492 4.77 -18.31 4.25
N GLY A 493 5.03 -17.07 4.65
CA GLY A 493 6.37 -16.56 4.93
C GLY A 493 7.30 -16.44 3.72
N TYR A 494 6.74 -16.38 2.50
CA TYR A 494 7.48 -16.09 1.26
C TYR A 494 7.32 -14.63 0.78
N TYR A 495 6.08 -14.15 0.65
CA TYR A 495 5.81 -12.81 0.12
C TYR A 495 6.18 -11.69 1.10
N LEU A 496 6.13 -11.99 2.39
CA LEU A 496 6.46 -11.09 3.48
C LEU A 496 7.91 -11.25 3.93
N ARG A 497 8.58 -10.12 4.18
CA ARG A 497 9.96 -10.07 4.67
C ARG A 497 10.00 -10.41 6.16
N ARG A 498 11.02 -11.16 6.57
CA ARG A 498 11.14 -11.72 7.92
C ARG A 498 12.50 -11.40 8.55
N ASN A 499 12.52 -11.16 9.85
CA ASN A 499 13.73 -10.95 10.64
C ASN A 499 14.47 -12.28 10.91
N THR A 500 15.60 -12.22 11.63
CA THR A 500 16.45 -13.38 11.93
C THR A 500 15.82 -14.40 12.89
N ASP A 501 14.78 -14.02 13.61
CA ASP A 501 13.97 -14.94 14.42
C ASP A 501 12.81 -15.57 13.62
N GLY A 502 12.54 -15.09 12.40
CA GLY A 502 11.47 -15.58 11.54
C GLY A 502 10.12 -14.89 11.72
N PHE A 503 10.05 -13.80 12.49
CA PHE A 503 8.85 -12.95 12.53
C PHE A 503 8.83 -11.98 11.35
N ILE A 504 7.64 -11.54 10.95
CA ILE A 504 7.41 -10.57 9.88
C ILE A 504 7.97 -9.19 10.29
N GLU A 505 8.62 -8.50 9.36
CA GLU A 505 9.08 -7.12 9.54
C GLU A 505 7.90 -6.13 9.36
N ASN A 506 7.89 -5.04 10.14
CA ASN A 506 6.77 -4.08 10.19
C ASN A 506 7.24 -2.62 10.19
N SER A 507 8.38 -2.32 9.56
CA SER A 507 8.96 -0.98 9.58
C SER A 507 8.24 0.02 8.65
N THR A 508 7.52 -0.45 7.63
CA THR A 508 6.74 0.40 6.72
C THR A 508 5.48 0.92 7.40
N CYS A 509 4.71 0.01 7.99
CA CYS A 509 3.63 0.23 8.95
C CYS A 509 3.27 -1.12 9.58
N VAL A 510 2.93 -2.10 8.73
CA VAL A 510 2.65 -3.51 9.03
C VAL A 510 3.06 -4.37 7.83
N ASN A 511 3.51 -5.60 8.06
CA ASN A 511 3.76 -6.64 7.06
C ASN A 511 4.57 -6.20 5.80
N ASN A 512 5.84 -5.82 5.96
CA ASN A 512 6.76 -5.51 4.86
C ASN A 512 6.80 -6.66 3.82
N THR A 513 6.77 -6.36 2.52
CA THR A 513 7.00 -7.34 1.44
C THR A 513 8.48 -7.59 1.18
N ALA A 514 8.80 -8.69 0.51
CA ALA A 514 10.18 -9.08 0.19
C ALA A 514 10.47 -9.08 -1.33
N SER A 515 10.61 -7.89 -1.94
CA SER A 515 10.97 -7.74 -3.37
C SER A 515 12.35 -8.33 -3.74
N GLU A 516 13.18 -8.68 -2.77
CA GLU A 516 14.38 -9.51 -2.95
C GLU A 516 14.07 -10.95 -3.42
N HIS A 517 12.85 -11.45 -3.23
CA HIS A 517 12.36 -12.76 -3.70
C HIS A 517 11.74 -12.68 -5.11
N TYR A 518 11.95 -13.71 -5.93
CA TYR A 518 11.70 -13.68 -7.37
C TYR A 518 10.23 -13.42 -7.74
N MET A 519 9.30 -14.15 -7.15
CA MET A 519 7.87 -14.04 -7.47
C MET A 519 7.21 -12.79 -6.87
N VAL A 520 7.88 -12.10 -5.93
CA VAL A 520 7.45 -10.78 -5.44
C VAL A 520 7.88 -9.70 -6.43
N GLU A 521 9.14 -9.70 -6.85
CA GLU A 521 9.64 -8.84 -7.93
C GLU A 521 8.83 -9.01 -9.21
N ARG A 522 8.49 -10.26 -9.57
CA ARG A 522 7.63 -10.56 -10.72
C ARG A 522 6.21 -10.02 -10.54
N LEU A 523 5.55 -10.29 -9.41
CA LEU A 523 4.17 -9.84 -9.17
C LEU A 523 4.06 -8.30 -9.25
N ILE A 524 5.05 -7.56 -8.75
CA ILE A 524 5.12 -6.09 -8.88
C ILE A 524 5.16 -5.67 -10.36
N ILE A 525 5.97 -6.33 -11.19
CA ILE A 525 6.12 -5.98 -12.61
C ILE A 525 4.85 -6.38 -13.40
N ASP A 526 4.31 -7.58 -13.19
CA ASP A 526 3.09 -8.07 -13.85
C ASP A 526 1.85 -7.23 -13.48
N ASP A 527 1.85 -6.60 -12.30
CA ASP A 527 0.81 -5.67 -11.86
C ASP A 527 0.93 -4.29 -12.52
N LEU A 528 2.12 -3.69 -12.50
CA LEU A 528 2.43 -2.43 -13.20
C LEU A 528 2.10 -2.50 -14.70
N LEU A 529 2.50 -3.60 -15.35
CA LEU A 529 2.17 -3.86 -16.76
C LEU A 529 0.66 -3.99 -16.97
N SER A 530 -0.07 -4.59 -16.03
CA SER A 530 -1.53 -4.67 -16.09
C SER A 530 -2.20 -3.30 -15.96
N TRP A 531 -1.71 -2.42 -15.09
CA TRP A 531 -2.21 -1.05 -14.97
C TRP A 531 -1.90 -0.20 -16.21
N ALA A 532 -0.68 -0.29 -16.74
CA ALA A 532 -0.29 0.38 -17.98
C ALA A 532 -1.16 -0.08 -19.16
N ILE A 533 -1.23 -1.39 -19.43
CA ILE A 533 -1.91 -1.93 -20.62
C ILE A 533 -3.44 -1.87 -20.49
N ASN A 534 -4.01 -2.43 -19.42
CA ASN A 534 -5.46 -2.61 -19.33
C ASN A 534 -6.23 -1.35 -18.91
N TYR A 535 -5.54 -0.41 -18.26
CA TYR A 535 -6.13 0.83 -17.74
C TYR A 535 -5.47 2.11 -18.28
N LYS A 536 -4.52 2.00 -19.21
CA LYS A 536 -3.86 3.13 -19.90
C LYS A 536 -3.29 4.18 -18.94
N VAL A 537 -2.70 3.71 -17.84
CA VAL A 537 -2.04 4.53 -16.79
C VAL A 537 -0.73 5.12 -17.32
N ASP A 538 -0.45 6.38 -16.98
CA ASP A 538 0.67 7.17 -17.50
C ASP A 538 1.91 7.20 -16.59
N GLY A 539 1.81 6.69 -15.36
CA GLY A 539 2.94 6.66 -14.45
C GLY A 539 2.59 6.12 -13.07
N PHE A 540 3.62 5.97 -12.23
CA PHE A 540 3.50 5.33 -10.93
C PHE A 540 4.33 6.04 -9.85
N ARG A 541 3.68 6.38 -8.73
CA ARG A 541 4.32 6.84 -7.49
C ARG A 541 4.45 5.64 -6.57
N PHE A 542 5.68 5.25 -6.26
CA PHE A 542 5.97 4.11 -5.40
C PHE A 542 6.05 4.54 -3.93
N ASP A 543 5.07 4.10 -3.16
CA ASP A 543 5.03 4.25 -1.71
C ASP A 543 6.20 3.53 -1.04
N LEU A 544 6.87 4.21 -0.10
CA LEU A 544 8.08 3.75 0.59
C LEU A 544 9.04 2.98 -0.33
N MET A 545 9.30 3.50 -1.52
CA MET A 545 10.15 2.91 -2.56
C MET A 545 11.51 2.43 -2.03
N GLY A 546 12.07 3.07 -1.00
CA GLY A 546 13.28 2.63 -0.29
C GLY A 546 13.20 1.23 0.34
N HIS A 547 12.02 0.61 0.47
CA HIS A 547 11.84 -0.79 0.90
C HIS A 547 11.78 -1.79 -0.27
N ILE A 548 11.80 -1.30 -1.51
CA ILE A 548 11.83 -2.08 -2.76
C ILE A 548 13.29 -2.18 -3.25
N MET A 549 13.66 -3.33 -3.84
CA MET A 549 15.01 -3.50 -4.40
C MET A 549 15.22 -2.63 -5.64
N LYS A 550 16.41 -2.00 -5.76
CA LYS A 550 16.78 -1.18 -6.93
C LYS A 550 16.66 -1.96 -8.24
N ARG A 551 17.01 -3.26 -8.24
CA ARG A 551 16.87 -4.14 -9.40
C ARG A 551 15.41 -4.29 -9.86
N THR A 552 14.45 -4.34 -8.93
CA THR A 552 13.02 -4.42 -9.22
C THR A 552 12.55 -3.12 -9.87
N MET A 553 12.95 -1.97 -9.31
CA MET A 553 12.61 -0.65 -9.86
C MET A 553 13.16 -0.42 -11.27
N VAL A 554 14.41 -0.83 -11.53
CA VAL A 554 15.02 -0.74 -12.87
C VAL A 554 14.33 -1.69 -13.85
N LYS A 555 14.10 -2.97 -13.48
CA LYS A 555 13.34 -3.91 -14.32
C LYS A 555 11.93 -3.42 -14.64
N ALA A 556 11.22 -2.86 -13.65
CA ALA A 556 9.89 -2.29 -13.83
C ALA A 556 9.92 -1.12 -14.82
N LYS A 557 10.90 -0.21 -14.69
CA LYS A 557 11.13 0.88 -15.64
C LYS A 557 11.35 0.35 -17.05
N ASP A 558 12.29 -0.57 -17.22
CA ASP A 558 12.67 -1.11 -18.53
C ASP A 558 11.51 -1.88 -19.18
N ALA A 559 10.71 -2.61 -18.40
CA ALA A 559 9.50 -3.29 -18.85
C ALA A 559 8.43 -2.30 -19.32
N LEU A 560 8.12 -1.27 -18.52
CA LEU A 560 7.15 -0.22 -18.88
C LEU A 560 7.61 0.57 -20.12
N CYS A 561 8.88 0.97 -20.19
CA CYS A 561 9.46 1.66 -21.34
C CYS A 561 9.55 0.78 -22.61
N SER A 562 9.37 -0.54 -22.49
CA SER A 562 9.31 -1.46 -23.64
C SER A 562 7.92 -1.61 -24.27
N LEU A 563 6.89 -0.97 -23.69
CA LEU A 563 5.52 -0.96 -24.22
C LEU A 563 5.39 -0.02 -25.44
N THR A 564 4.57 -0.42 -26.39
CA THR A 564 4.42 0.22 -27.72
C THR A 564 2.96 0.28 -28.13
N LYS A 565 2.56 1.35 -28.84
CA LYS A 565 1.16 1.53 -29.28
C LYS A 565 0.67 0.36 -30.13
N GLU A 566 1.53 -0.18 -30.98
CA GLU A 566 1.23 -1.23 -31.96
C GLU A 566 1.07 -2.63 -31.35
N ARG A 567 1.72 -2.92 -30.22
CA ARG A 567 1.67 -4.23 -29.54
C ARG A 567 0.76 -4.23 -28.32
N ASP A 568 0.78 -3.15 -27.55
CA ASP A 568 0.23 -3.06 -26.20
C ASP A 568 -0.84 -1.97 -26.03
N GLY A 569 -1.05 -1.13 -27.06
CA GLY A 569 -2.04 -0.07 -27.04
C GLY A 569 -1.66 1.16 -26.21
N VAL A 570 -0.39 1.29 -25.79
CA VAL A 570 0.16 2.42 -25.00
C VAL A 570 1.61 2.78 -25.40
N ASP A 571 1.98 4.07 -25.42
CA ASP A 571 3.39 4.49 -25.57
C ASP A 571 4.14 4.41 -24.23
N GLY A 572 4.82 3.28 -24.01
CA GLY A 572 5.66 3.03 -22.84
C GLY A 572 6.78 4.04 -22.64
N SER A 573 7.25 4.71 -23.70
CA SER A 573 8.32 5.72 -23.60
C SER A 573 7.91 6.98 -22.84
N ARG A 574 6.61 7.17 -22.60
CA ARG A 574 6.04 8.29 -21.82
C ARG A 574 5.65 7.90 -20.40
N ILE A 575 5.79 6.63 -20.01
CA ILE A 575 5.46 6.20 -18.65
C ILE A 575 6.59 6.61 -17.69
N TYR A 576 6.27 7.50 -16.74
CA TYR A 576 7.21 8.00 -15.74
C TYR A 576 7.01 7.32 -14.39
N ILE A 577 8.11 7.03 -13.68
CA ILE A 577 8.07 6.44 -12.34
C ILE A 577 8.94 7.21 -11.34
N TYR A 578 8.40 7.38 -10.14
CA TYR A 578 9.06 8.04 -9.01
C TYR A 578 8.56 7.48 -7.67
N GLY A 579 9.13 7.92 -6.55
CA GLY A 579 8.60 7.54 -5.24
C GLY A 579 9.42 7.99 -4.04
N GLU A 580 9.20 7.30 -2.93
CA GLU A 580 9.81 7.62 -1.63
C GLU A 580 11.12 6.88 -1.37
N GLY A 581 12.24 7.47 -1.78
CA GLY A 581 13.58 6.90 -1.61
C GLY A 581 14.14 6.93 -0.17
N TRP A 582 13.31 6.83 0.86
CA TRP A 582 13.71 6.91 2.27
C TRP A 582 14.51 5.67 2.71
N ASP A 583 15.65 5.85 3.38
CA ASP A 583 16.54 4.75 3.81
C ASP A 583 16.44 4.50 5.33
N PHE A 584 15.52 3.61 5.74
CA PHE A 584 15.26 3.28 7.14
C PHE A 584 14.85 1.80 7.32
N GLY A 585 14.57 1.38 8.56
CA GLY A 585 14.18 -0.01 8.84
C GLY A 585 15.29 -1.03 8.58
N GLU A 586 14.90 -2.25 8.23
CA GLU A 586 15.79 -3.39 7.97
C GLU A 586 16.51 -3.33 6.61
N VAL A 587 16.00 -2.50 5.68
CA VAL A 587 16.60 -2.29 4.35
C VAL A 587 17.72 -1.25 4.37
N ALA A 588 17.76 -0.39 5.40
CA ALA A 588 18.70 0.73 5.52
C ALA A 588 20.16 0.31 5.28
N LYS A 589 20.93 1.19 4.62
CA LYS A 589 22.34 0.96 4.27
C LYS A 589 22.56 -0.32 3.45
N ASN A 590 21.56 -0.72 2.65
CA ASN A 590 21.52 -1.96 1.86
C ASN A 590 21.40 -3.26 2.69
N GLY A 591 20.77 -3.21 3.88
CA GLY A 591 20.70 -4.33 4.83
C GLY A 591 20.09 -5.63 4.27
N ARG A 592 19.18 -5.54 3.29
CA ARG A 592 18.57 -6.68 2.59
C ARG A 592 19.05 -6.87 1.14
N GLY A 593 19.92 -6.00 0.64
CA GLY A 593 20.27 -5.87 -0.77
C GLY A 593 20.28 -4.39 -1.18
N ILE A 594 20.67 -4.07 -2.42
CA ILE A 594 20.66 -2.68 -2.89
C ILE A 594 19.21 -2.23 -3.08
N ASN A 595 18.71 -1.44 -2.13
CA ASN A 595 17.37 -0.90 -2.09
C ASN A 595 17.24 0.40 -2.90
N ALA A 596 16.03 0.81 -3.28
CA ALA A 596 15.76 1.98 -4.10
C ALA A 596 15.69 3.29 -3.30
N SER A 597 16.68 3.53 -2.45
CA SER A 597 16.85 4.80 -1.73
C SER A 597 17.38 5.92 -2.65
N GLN A 598 17.18 7.19 -2.27
CA GLN A 598 17.60 8.39 -3.03
C GLN A 598 19.05 8.29 -3.54
N PHE A 599 19.98 7.86 -2.67
CA PHE A 599 21.40 7.75 -3.01
C PHE A 599 21.70 6.57 -3.94
N ASN A 600 20.95 5.48 -3.83
CA ASN A 600 21.09 4.31 -4.69
C ASN A 600 20.47 4.55 -6.08
N LEU A 601 19.46 5.40 -6.21
CA LEU A 601 18.78 5.69 -7.49
C LEU A 601 19.54 6.64 -8.42
N CYS A 602 20.58 7.31 -7.93
CA CYS A 602 21.46 8.18 -8.72
C CYS A 602 21.93 7.50 -10.03
N GLY A 603 21.58 8.09 -11.19
CA GLY A 603 21.90 7.58 -12.52
C GLY A 603 20.93 6.53 -13.09
N THR A 604 19.73 6.38 -12.53
CA THR A 604 18.67 5.50 -13.07
C THR A 604 17.59 6.24 -13.87
N GLY A 605 17.46 7.56 -13.71
CA GLY A 605 16.34 8.33 -14.24
C GLY A 605 14.98 7.88 -13.68
N ILE A 606 14.94 7.53 -12.38
CA ILE A 606 13.74 7.27 -11.58
C ILE A 606 13.65 8.39 -10.55
N GLY A 607 12.48 9.02 -10.41
CA GLY A 607 12.30 10.14 -9.50
C GLY A 607 12.30 9.76 -8.03
N SER A 608 12.78 10.64 -7.17
CA SER A 608 12.53 10.55 -5.73
C SER A 608 12.19 11.90 -5.10
N PHE A 609 11.29 11.89 -4.13
CA PHE A 609 10.92 13.09 -3.36
C PHE A 609 12.13 13.74 -2.67
N ASN A 610 12.19 15.06 -2.74
CA ASN A 610 13.26 15.88 -2.16
C ASN A 610 12.79 16.54 -0.84
N ASP A 611 12.98 15.82 0.25
CA ASP A 611 12.79 16.28 1.63
C ASP A 611 13.63 17.52 1.98
N ARG A 612 14.82 17.71 1.36
CA ARG A 612 15.72 18.82 1.75
C ARG A 612 15.14 20.19 1.38
N ILE A 613 14.51 20.34 0.21
CA ILE A 613 13.90 21.62 -0.15
C ILE A 613 12.64 21.88 0.69
N ARG A 614 11.82 20.86 0.95
CA ARG A 614 10.67 20.92 1.86
C ARG A 614 11.09 21.43 3.25
N ASP A 615 12.04 20.76 3.88
CA ASP A 615 12.45 21.03 5.26
C ASP A 615 13.20 22.38 5.40
N ALA A 616 14.02 22.75 4.41
CA ALA A 616 14.67 24.07 4.37
C ALA A 616 13.67 25.23 4.17
N MET A 617 12.62 25.02 3.37
CA MET A 617 11.57 26.02 3.17
C MET A 617 10.68 26.14 4.40
N LEU A 618 10.05 25.04 4.84
CA LEU A 618 9.06 25.05 5.91
C LEU A 618 9.68 25.26 7.30
N GLY A 619 10.82 24.62 7.57
CA GLY A 619 11.53 24.68 8.85
C GLY A 619 11.35 23.44 9.72
N GLY A 620 12.46 22.90 10.24
CA GLY A 620 12.47 21.67 11.02
C GLY A 620 12.36 20.45 10.13
N SER A 621 11.53 19.48 10.53
CA SER A 621 11.14 18.31 9.76
C SER A 621 9.82 17.74 10.35
N PRO A 622 9.16 16.77 9.71
CA PRO A 622 7.94 16.13 10.24
C PRO A 622 8.09 15.48 11.62
N PHE A 623 9.32 15.23 12.08
CA PHE A 623 9.64 14.65 13.39
C PHE A 623 10.31 15.65 14.35
N GLY A 624 10.42 16.91 13.95
CA GLY A 624 11.04 18.00 14.72
C GLY A 624 10.04 18.82 15.54
N PRO A 625 10.49 19.88 16.23
CA PRO A 625 9.61 20.81 16.94
C PRO A 625 8.67 21.52 15.94
N PRO A 626 7.34 21.49 16.13
CA PRO A 626 6.39 22.03 15.15
C PRO A 626 6.58 23.53 14.89
N LEU A 627 7.02 24.29 15.90
CA LEU A 627 7.26 25.74 15.81
C LEU A 627 8.68 26.09 15.30
N GLN A 628 9.50 25.14 14.86
CA GLN A 628 10.77 25.44 14.22
C GLN A 628 10.53 26.10 12.85
N GLN A 629 10.99 27.35 12.68
CA GLN A 629 10.82 28.12 11.45
C GLN A 629 11.88 27.76 10.39
N GLY A 630 11.56 28.06 9.13
CA GLY A 630 12.40 27.91 7.95
C GLY A 630 12.31 29.13 7.04
N PHE A 631 12.83 29.01 5.81
CA PHE A 631 12.98 30.13 4.89
C PHE A 631 11.65 30.83 4.53
N VAL A 632 10.55 30.10 4.33
CA VAL A 632 9.24 30.68 3.96
C VAL A 632 8.31 30.95 5.15
N THR A 633 8.71 30.57 6.37
CA THR A 633 7.88 30.66 7.58
C THR A 633 8.39 31.67 8.62
N GLY A 634 9.41 32.47 8.27
CA GLY A 634 9.84 33.65 9.03
C GLY A 634 11.10 33.49 9.88
N LEU A 635 11.90 32.42 9.70
CA LEU A 635 13.13 32.21 10.47
C LEU A 635 14.06 33.44 10.44
N LEU A 636 14.53 33.89 11.61
CA LEU A 636 15.28 35.14 11.87
C LEU A 636 14.54 36.45 11.53
N LEU A 637 13.78 36.49 10.44
CA LEU A 637 13.16 37.70 9.89
C LEU A 637 11.91 38.12 10.65
N GLU A 638 11.06 37.16 11.00
CA GLU A 638 9.80 37.32 11.72
C GLU A 638 9.67 36.22 12.80
N PRO A 639 10.40 36.32 13.92
CA PRO A 639 10.47 35.24 14.92
C PRO A 639 9.10 34.97 15.59
N ASN A 640 8.68 33.70 15.62
CA ASN A 640 7.40 33.29 16.18
C ASN A 640 7.36 33.13 17.71
N GLY A 641 8.50 33.28 18.39
CA GLY A 641 8.65 33.14 19.84
C GLY A 641 9.08 31.74 20.32
N HIS A 642 9.32 30.79 19.41
CA HIS A 642 10.06 29.56 19.71
C HIS A 642 11.56 29.87 19.91
N ASP A 643 12.26 29.03 20.68
CA ASP A 643 13.71 29.17 20.90
C ASP A 643 14.48 28.40 19.82
N HIS A 644 14.91 29.12 18.76
CA HIS A 644 15.83 28.59 17.75
C HIS A 644 17.31 28.75 18.14
N GLY A 645 17.61 29.13 19.39
CA GLY A 645 18.94 29.39 19.91
C GLY A 645 19.36 30.86 19.84
N THR A 646 20.66 31.13 19.68
CA THR A 646 21.16 32.51 19.58
C THR A 646 20.93 33.10 18.19
N LYS A 647 20.95 34.42 18.07
CA LYS A 647 20.82 35.11 16.76
C LYS A 647 21.88 34.72 15.72
N ASP A 648 23.00 34.14 16.13
CA ASP A 648 24.02 33.65 15.20
C ASP A 648 23.74 32.19 14.78
N VAL A 649 23.04 31.41 15.60
CA VAL A 649 22.44 30.13 15.20
C VAL A 649 21.28 30.35 14.23
N GLU A 650 20.36 31.29 14.52
CA GLU A 650 19.26 31.68 13.62
C GLU A 650 19.78 32.06 12.21
N LYS A 651 20.84 32.91 12.15
CA LYS A 651 21.52 33.27 10.90
C LYS A 651 22.10 32.05 10.18
N ALA A 652 22.82 31.18 10.91
CA ALA A 652 23.42 29.99 10.31
C ALA A 652 22.36 29.01 9.78
N MET A 653 21.23 28.85 10.48
CA MET A 653 20.10 28.06 10.03
C MET A 653 19.48 28.64 8.76
N LEU A 654 19.16 29.94 8.73
CA LEU A 654 18.59 30.59 7.54
C LEU A 654 19.56 30.56 6.34
N ALA A 655 20.85 30.76 6.59
CA ALA A 655 21.89 30.74 5.56
C ALA A 655 22.08 29.33 4.96
N SER A 656 22.08 28.30 5.81
CA SER A 656 22.10 26.89 5.40
C SER A 656 20.84 26.50 4.63
N ALA A 657 19.66 26.88 5.12
CA ALA A 657 18.39 26.66 4.43
C ALA A 657 18.36 27.31 3.04
N LYS A 658 18.89 28.53 2.91
CA LYS A 658 19.06 29.21 1.61
C LYS A 658 19.97 28.41 0.68
N ASP A 659 21.10 27.87 1.14
CA ASP A 659 21.96 27.00 0.32
C ASP A 659 21.26 25.70 -0.09
N HIS A 660 20.50 25.07 0.82
CA HIS A 660 19.74 23.85 0.53
C HIS A 660 18.66 24.11 -0.53
N ILE A 661 17.96 25.25 -0.44
CA ILE A 661 16.98 25.69 -1.44
C ILE A 661 17.67 25.99 -2.79
N GLN A 662 18.85 26.61 -2.80
CA GLN A 662 19.60 26.84 -4.05
C GLN A 662 20.01 25.53 -4.74
N VAL A 663 20.41 24.49 -3.99
CA VAL A 663 20.67 23.15 -4.56
C VAL A 663 19.38 22.49 -5.05
N GLY A 664 18.28 22.58 -4.29
CA GLY A 664 16.98 22.03 -4.70
C GLY A 664 16.38 22.71 -5.94
N LEU A 665 16.46 24.03 -6.03
CA LEU A 665 16.12 24.83 -7.22
C LEU A 665 16.92 24.37 -8.44
N ALA A 666 18.22 24.13 -8.27
CA ALA A 666 19.12 23.54 -9.25
C ALA A 666 18.99 22.00 -9.32
N ALA A 667 17.75 21.52 -9.38
CA ALA A 667 17.39 20.13 -9.65
C ALA A 667 17.91 19.09 -8.64
N ASN A 668 18.32 19.52 -7.44
CA ASN A 668 18.99 18.73 -6.40
C ASN A 668 20.21 17.93 -6.90
N LEU A 669 20.91 18.46 -7.92
CA LEU A 669 21.99 17.76 -8.60
C LEU A 669 23.24 17.67 -7.74
N ARG A 670 23.78 16.46 -7.59
CA ARG A 670 25.04 16.21 -6.87
C ARG A 670 26.23 17.01 -7.41
N GLY A 671 26.21 17.32 -8.71
CA GLY A 671 27.30 17.98 -9.43
C GLY A 671 27.10 19.48 -9.70
N PHE A 672 25.94 20.04 -9.37
CA PHE A 672 25.71 21.49 -9.50
C PHE A 672 26.63 22.25 -8.54
N VAL A 673 27.28 23.33 -9.00
CA VAL A 673 28.19 24.13 -8.18
C VAL A 673 27.52 25.45 -7.80
N LEU A 674 27.58 25.80 -6.52
CA LEU A 674 27.16 27.09 -5.97
C LEU A 674 28.23 27.68 -5.05
N THR A 675 28.18 28.99 -4.86
CA THR A 675 28.85 29.64 -3.73
C THR A 675 27.99 29.49 -2.48
N ASP A 676 28.52 28.84 -1.46
CA ASP A 676 27.85 28.64 -0.17
C ASP A 676 27.74 29.94 0.65
N PHE A 677 27.07 29.89 1.80
CA PHE A 677 27.00 31.03 2.71
C PHE A 677 28.33 31.42 3.37
N GLU A 678 29.36 30.59 3.31
CA GLU A 678 30.73 30.90 3.76
C GLU A 678 31.57 31.59 2.66
N GLY A 679 31.01 31.78 1.45
CA GLY A 679 31.70 32.36 0.29
C GLY A 679 32.59 31.37 -0.48
N LYS A 680 32.41 30.07 -0.30
CA LYS A 680 33.21 28.98 -0.91
C LYS A 680 32.42 28.30 -2.02
N GLU A 681 33.08 27.93 -3.11
CA GLU A 681 32.47 27.05 -4.11
C GLU A 681 32.31 25.63 -3.54
N ARG A 682 31.11 25.07 -3.68
CA ARG A 682 30.78 23.68 -3.35
C ARG A 682 29.90 23.06 -4.42
N LYS A 683 29.96 21.75 -4.55
CA LYS A 683 28.94 20.96 -5.26
C LYS A 683 27.71 20.74 -4.39
N GLY A 684 26.56 20.43 -5.00
CA GLY A 684 25.33 20.05 -4.28
C GLY A 684 25.52 18.86 -3.33
N SER A 685 26.43 17.92 -3.64
CA SER A 685 26.78 16.83 -2.72
C SER A 685 27.81 17.18 -1.63
N GLU A 686 28.34 18.41 -1.65
CA GLU A 686 29.31 18.95 -0.68
C GLU A 686 28.65 19.96 0.28
N VAL A 687 27.40 20.35 0.00
CA VAL A 687 26.46 20.95 0.94
C VAL A 687 25.78 19.84 1.74
N LEU A 688 25.77 19.97 3.07
CA LEU A 688 25.32 18.92 3.99
C LEU A 688 24.13 19.38 4.84
N CYS A 689 23.26 18.42 5.16
CA CYS A 689 22.22 18.54 6.19
C CYS A 689 22.84 18.44 7.59
N TYR A 690 22.07 18.78 8.64
CA TYR A 690 22.52 18.76 10.04
C TYR A 690 23.05 17.38 10.51
N GLY A 691 22.59 16.28 9.91
CA GLY A 691 23.10 14.93 10.15
C GLY A 691 24.34 14.52 9.34
N GLY A 692 24.95 15.41 8.56
CA GLY A 692 26.09 15.12 7.67
C GLY A 692 25.72 14.48 6.33
N THR A 693 24.45 14.18 6.10
CA THR A 693 23.90 13.68 4.83
C THR A 693 24.03 14.73 3.71
N PRO A 694 24.46 14.38 2.48
CA PRO A 694 24.47 15.31 1.36
C PRO A 694 23.07 15.79 0.96
N VAL A 695 22.97 17.07 0.58
CA VAL A 695 21.75 17.67 0.03
C VAL A 695 21.49 17.14 -1.38
N GLY A 696 22.39 17.48 -2.32
CA GLY A 696 22.27 17.08 -3.73
C GLY A 696 22.71 15.63 -3.95
N TYR A 697 21.77 14.78 -4.36
CA TYR A 697 22.00 13.36 -4.66
C TYR A 697 21.78 13.01 -6.14
N ALA A 698 20.94 13.74 -6.87
CA ALA A 698 20.51 13.41 -8.23
C ALA A 698 21.64 13.52 -9.26
N PHE A 699 21.63 12.66 -10.28
CA PHE A 699 22.52 12.73 -11.44
C PHE A 699 21.94 13.63 -12.54
N CYS A 700 20.63 13.54 -12.79
CA CYS A 700 19.92 14.37 -13.76
C CYS A 700 18.60 14.92 -13.16
N PRO A 701 18.02 15.98 -13.75
CA PRO A 701 16.83 16.63 -13.18
C PRO A 701 15.65 15.68 -12.96
N THR A 702 15.45 14.72 -13.85
CA THR A 702 14.34 13.75 -13.80
C THR A 702 14.48 12.68 -12.71
N GLU A 703 15.39 12.85 -11.74
CA GLU A 703 15.53 12.04 -10.53
C GLU A 703 15.03 12.77 -9.26
N THR A 704 14.62 14.03 -9.39
CA THR A 704 14.22 14.90 -8.27
C THR A 704 12.76 15.31 -8.40
N VAL A 705 11.97 15.04 -7.36
CA VAL A 705 10.59 15.51 -7.23
C VAL A 705 10.54 16.55 -6.09
N ASN A 706 10.41 17.83 -6.45
CA ASN A 706 10.44 18.95 -5.51
C ASN A 706 9.02 19.27 -5.01
N TYR A 707 8.87 19.47 -3.69
CA TYR A 707 7.58 19.68 -3.04
C TYR A 707 7.67 20.51 -1.74
N VAL A 708 6.54 21.06 -1.30
CA VAL A 708 6.34 21.74 0.01
C VAL A 708 5.09 21.27 0.75
N SER A 709 4.31 20.37 0.15
CA SER A 709 3.11 19.75 0.75
C SER A 709 2.82 18.44 0.04
N ALA A 710 2.19 17.52 0.76
CA ALA A 710 1.72 16.23 0.28
C ALA A 710 0.39 15.85 0.96
N HIS A 711 -0.11 14.65 0.73
CA HIS A 711 -1.25 14.11 1.45
C HIS A 711 -0.91 13.87 2.94
N ASP A 712 0.34 13.52 3.23
CA ASP A 712 0.88 13.33 4.58
C ASP A 712 1.39 14.64 5.21
N ASN A 713 1.54 14.62 6.53
CA ASN A 713 1.83 15.77 7.40
C ASN A 713 0.79 16.90 7.29
N GLU A 714 1.08 18.06 7.88
CA GLU A 714 0.24 19.26 7.82
C GLU A 714 0.19 19.86 6.40
N THR A 715 -0.94 20.48 6.03
CA THR A 715 -1.03 21.15 4.72
C THR A 715 -0.14 22.40 4.67
N LEU A 716 0.17 22.89 3.47
CA LEU A 716 0.96 24.12 3.29
C LEU A 716 0.35 25.33 4.04
N PHE A 717 -0.98 25.41 4.11
CA PHE A 717 -1.67 26.48 4.82
C PHE A 717 -1.57 26.33 6.34
N ASP A 718 -1.71 25.11 6.84
CA ASP A 718 -1.66 24.80 8.26
C ASP A 718 -0.24 24.94 8.81
N ILE A 719 0.77 24.41 8.11
CA ILE A 719 2.17 24.46 8.54
C ILE A 719 2.71 25.91 8.52
N ILE A 720 2.26 26.75 7.58
CA ILE A 720 2.54 28.19 7.58
C ILE A 720 1.78 28.88 8.73
N SER A 721 0.51 28.55 8.96
CA SER A 721 -0.27 29.12 10.08
C SER A 721 0.25 28.73 11.46
N LEU A 722 0.87 27.55 11.58
CA LEU A 722 1.47 27.02 12.80
C LEU A 722 2.86 27.61 13.06
N LYS A 723 3.68 27.81 12.02
CA LYS A 723 5.06 28.29 12.16
C LYS A 723 5.21 29.81 12.12
N THR A 724 4.31 30.55 11.47
CA THR A 724 4.39 32.02 11.43
C THR A 724 3.96 32.65 12.77
N PRO A 725 4.41 33.89 13.09
CA PRO A 725 3.94 34.60 14.27
C PRO A 725 2.40 34.75 14.27
N VAL A 726 1.81 34.67 15.47
CA VAL A 726 0.34 34.76 15.67
C VAL A 726 -0.25 36.06 15.12
N GLY A 727 0.53 37.14 15.07
CA GLY A 727 0.11 38.45 14.55
C GLY A 727 0.18 38.64 13.02
N ILE A 728 0.66 37.65 12.24
CA ILE A 728 0.67 37.73 10.77
C ILE A 728 -0.76 37.58 10.23
N SER A 729 -1.12 38.42 9.26
CA SER A 729 -2.47 38.44 8.64
C SER A 729 -2.74 37.18 7.80
N VAL A 730 -4.02 36.89 7.52
CA VAL A 730 -4.37 35.77 6.64
C VAL A 730 -3.96 36.08 5.19
N GLU A 731 -4.02 37.35 4.79
CA GLU A 731 -3.57 37.85 3.50
C GLU A 731 -2.07 37.62 3.31
N ASP A 732 -1.24 37.90 4.32
CA ASP A 732 0.20 37.64 4.28
C ASP A 732 0.51 36.14 4.31
N ARG A 733 -0.22 35.33 5.08
CA ARG A 733 -0.10 33.86 5.01
C ARG A 733 -0.47 33.31 3.64
N CYS A 734 -1.48 33.87 2.96
CA CYS A 734 -1.80 33.55 1.57
C CYS A 734 -0.65 33.92 0.61
N ARG A 735 0.02 35.06 0.84
CA ARG A 735 1.23 35.44 0.07
C ARG A 735 2.41 34.50 0.34
N MET A 736 2.57 34.01 1.57
CA MET A 736 3.61 33.04 1.95
C MET A 736 3.34 31.65 1.34
N ASN A 737 2.07 31.20 1.34
CA ASN A 737 1.63 30.00 0.62
C ASN A 737 1.95 30.12 -0.87
N HIS A 738 1.53 31.23 -1.51
CA HIS A 738 1.83 31.51 -2.91
C HIS A 738 3.34 31.53 -3.20
N PHE A 739 4.15 32.14 -2.32
CA PHE A 739 5.61 32.19 -2.47
C PHE A 739 6.26 30.80 -2.37
N ALA A 740 5.82 29.96 -1.43
CA ALA A 740 6.29 28.58 -1.31
C ALA A 740 5.96 27.74 -2.56
N THR A 741 4.70 27.79 -3.01
CA THR A 741 4.26 27.15 -4.27
C THR A 741 5.02 27.71 -5.49
N SER A 742 5.27 29.02 -5.53
CA SER A 742 6.02 29.67 -6.63
C SER A 742 7.47 29.22 -6.70
N ILE A 743 8.13 29.01 -5.55
CA ILE A 743 9.51 28.49 -5.52
C ILE A 743 9.53 27.11 -6.17
N ILE A 744 8.62 26.20 -5.80
CA ILE A 744 8.56 24.85 -6.37
C ILE A 744 8.22 24.88 -7.86
N ALA A 745 7.20 25.66 -8.26
CA ALA A 745 6.76 25.85 -9.64
C ALA A 745 7.81 26.46 -10.58
N LEU A 746 8.90 27.03 -10.04
CA LEU A 746 10.00 27.66 -10.79
C LEU A 746 11.36 26.95 -10.57
N THR A 747 11.36 25.72 -10.04
CA THR A 747 12.59 24.90 -9.98
C THR A 747 13.00 24.40 -11.37
N GLN A 748 14.23 23.89 -11.51
CA GLN A 748 14.72 23.23 -12.73
C GLN A 748 14.13 21.81 -12.94
N VAL A 749 13.11 21.41 -12.16
CA VAL A 749 12.55 20.05 -12.06
C VAL A 749 11.05 20.09 -11.82
N PHE A 750 10.44 18.91 -11.72
CA PHE A 750 9.01 18.71 -11.56
C PHE A 750 8.50 19.38 -10.29
N PRO A 751 7.57 20.34 -10.42
CA PRO A 751 6.79 20.78 -9.30
C PRO A 751 5.76 19.69 -8.98
N PHE A 752 5.91 19.08 -7.80
CA PHE A 752 4.87 18.28 -7.18
C PHE A 752 4.07 19.19 -6.25
N LEU A 753 2.81 19.40 -6.60
CA LEU A 753 1.96 20.45 -6.01
C LEU A 753 0.72 19.82 -5.40
N VAL A 754 0.65 19.84 -4.06
CA VAL A 754 -0.53 19.35 -3.34
C VAL A 754 -1.25 20.53 -2.75
N ILE A 755 -2.19 21.05 -3.54
CA ILE A 755 -3.01 22.22 -3.19
C ILE A 755 -4.31 21.72 -2.56
N LYS A 756 -4.21 21.24 -1.30
CA LYS A 756 -5.38 21.02 -0.44
C LYS A 756 -6.04 22.37 -0.14
N PHE A 757 -6.91 22.81 -1.04
CA PHE A 757 -7.62 24.08 -0.93
C PHE A 757 -8.62 24.05 0.24
N LEU A 758 -8.36 24.85 1.28
CA LEU A 758 -9.47 25.43 2.03
C LEU A 758 -10.25 26.37 1.08
N HIS A 759 -11.58 26.31 1.17
CA HIS A 759 -12.52 27.08 0.33
C HIS A 759 -12.26 28.61 0.33
N ILE A 760 -11.59 29.10 1.36
CA ILE A 760 -11.28 30.52 1.63
C ILE A 760 -10.39 31.17 0.54
N CYS A 761 -9.54 30.40 -0.16
CA CYS A 761 -8.56 30.98 -1.09
C CYS A 761 -9.06 31.21 -2.53
N ILE A 762 -10.31 30.86 -2.85
CA ILE A 762 -10.84 30.94 -4.23
C ILE A 762 -10.93 32.40 -4.72
N ASP A 763 -11.40 33.31 -3.87
CA ASP A 763 -11.66 34.73 -4.21
C ASP A 763 -10.38 35.59 -4.32
N LEU A 764 -9.20 35.01 -4.07
CA LEU A 764 -7.89 35.66 -4.24
C LEU A 764 -7.13 35.16 -5.50
N TRP A 765 -7.76 34.30 -6.31
CA TRP A 765 -7.23 33.75 -7.58
C TRP A 765 -8.07 34.17 -8.80
N SER A 766 -8.77 35.30 -8.67
CA SER A 766 -9.62 35.98 -9.66
C SER A 766 -9.34 37.48 -9.68
#